data_AF-A0A7R8X5A3-F1
#
_entry.id   AF-A0A7R8X5A3-F1
#
_cell.length_a   1.000
_cell.length_b   1.000
_cell.length_c   1.000
_cell.angle_alpha   90.00
_cell.angle_beta   90.00
_cell.angle_gamma   90.00
#
_symmetry.space_group_name_H-M   'P 1'
#
loop_
_entity.id
_entity.type
_entity.pdbx_description
1 polymer ?
#
loop_
_entity_poly.entity_id
_entity_poly.type
_entity_poly.pdbx_seq_one_letter_code
_entity_poly.pdbx_strand_id
1 'polypeptide(L)'
;MGVGWQTSSLFLLFFSFTYMMATTLVQAALYAFIVTILILLLYHHKHVQLMIVTFPRDIKAALRFLKLNLRIYNVQKKNMSVPDMFATYVKKHPNKVAFIFEDDEWTFKQVSGGWEGGGVIFHNQVVFLSVLNCVSHVFFLMTIQVDEFSNQVANYFLNEGFKKGDVVGLFMENSIVYVATWLGLAKIGVVPALLNYNLREHPLVHCIKVAQSKAVIFCASLLEAINEIRPDLDGNPLYMYGEPSEGVKVHSDVRLDKVLLEASKEVPAPEKKPGFTDKLIYIFTSGTTGLPKAAVIKHSRYHMAASATYYMMKLKSSDVVYDPLPLYHTAGGVMGIGLTLLHGAVVVIRKKFSVTHFWLDCVKYKCTFPIHSNFHAPTMSTHPGMRKIGYHFMASGVHYLGNLSNREMIYNPLPLYHTAGTTLGIGQVILFGCSAYIRKKFSASHFWEEAAKYQCTVAQYIGEICRYLLSTPQKPEETQHCVHTIFGNGLRPQIWEQFQNRFKVKNIIEFYGSTEGNANIINVDNRIGAIGFKSLILPGILPVTLIRVDEATGEPIRNSKGMCIHCAPGEPGEFVGKIQKNHPIRDFEGYADVKSTTKKIIHNVFEQGDTCFRSGDMLVMDEYGYLYFKDRTGDTFRWRGENVSTSEVEAVISNIIGLADSVVYGVQVPGVEGRAGMCAIHDPEGGVDLSGLVGGMKKSLAPYARPLFIRLVKQLDATGTYKLKKLDLQKEGFDPNKVSDPLFFLDPSKNEYVPITQQLYDNIITGKVRL
;
A
#
# COMPACT_ATOMS: atom_id res chain seq x y z
N MET A 1 28.93 14.36 96.68
CA MET A 1 27.85 13.72 95.91
C MET A 1 27.00 14.83 95.30
N GLY A 2 27.03 15.05 93.99
CA GLY A 2 26.29 16.18 93.39
C GLY A 2 26.53 16.50 91.92
N VAL A 3 27.44 15.81 91.22
CA VAL A 3 27.84 16.19 89.84
C VAL A 3 27.24 15.28 88.75
N GLY A 4 26.72 14.09 89.10
CA GLY A 4 26.23 13.10 88.12
C GLY A 4 24.81 13.30 87.59
N TRP A 5 23.98 14.09 88.26
CA TRP A 5 22.60 14.36 87.83
C TRP A 5 22.51 15.48 86.78
N GLN A 6 23.37 16.51 86.86
CA GLN A 6 23.38 17.61 85.88
C GLN A 6 23.84 17.16 84.49
N THR A 7 24.84 16.28 84.39
CA THR A 7 25.35 15.78 83.10
C THR A 7 24.33 14.90 82.38
N SER A 8 23.55 14.11 83.12
CA SER A 8 22.52 13.22 82.58
C SER A 8 21.32 14.00 82.03
N SER A 9 20.88 15.05 82.74
CA SER A 9 19.82 15.95 82.26
C SER A 9 20.24 16.77 81.04
N LEU A 10 21.50 17.25 81.01
CA LEU A 10 22.06 17.95 79.84
C LEU A 10 22.18 17.03 78.61
N PHE A 11 22.55 15.76 78.82
CA PHE A 11 22.58 14.76 77.73
C PHE A 11 21.18 14.46 77.17
N LEU A 12 20.17 14.29 78.03
CA LEU A 12 18.79 14.08 77.60
C LEU A 12 18.21 15.31 76.88
N LEU A 13 18.52 16.52 77.35
CA LEU A 13 18.15 17.76 76.68
C LEU A 13 18.82 17.90 75.32
N PHE A 14 20.11 17.57 75.23
CA PHE A 14 20.84 17.59 73.96
C PHE A 14 20.29 16.55 72.99
N PHE A 15 20.01 15.32 73.44
CA PHE A 15 19.45 14.26 72.60
C PHE A 15 18.02 14.61 72.15
N SER A 16 17.18 15.12 73.04
CA SER A 16 15.86 15.67 72.74
C SER A 16 15.92 16.79 71.69
N PHE A 17 16.84 17.74 71.86
CA PHE A 17 17.02 18.86 70.94
C PHE A 17 17.52 18.41 69.57
N THR A 18 18.50 17.50 69.52
CA THR A 18 18.99 16.91 68.26
C THR A 18 17.94 16.07 67.56
N TYR A 19 17.13 15.30 68.29
CA TYR A 19 16.01 14.54 67.75
C TYR A 19 14.94 15.48 67.18
N MET A 20 14.59 16.54 67.91
CA MET A 20 13.64 17.55 67.45
C MET A 20 14.14 18.31 66.22
N MET A 21 15.43 18.64 66.16
CA MET A 21 16.04 19.22 64.95
C MET A 21 16.03 18.24 63.77
N ALA A 22 16.36 16.97 64.01
CA ALA A 22 16.37 15.95 62.97
C ALA A 22 14.97 15.70 62.40
N THR A 23 13.95 15.60 63.25
CA THR A 23 12.55 15.44 62.81
C THR A 23 12.08 16.68 62.05
N THR A 24 12.42 17.89 62.52
CA THR A 24 12.09 19.14 61.83
C THR A 24 12.74 19.23 60.44
N LEU A 25 14.01 18.80 60.31
CA LEU A 25 14.72 18.76 59.03
C LEU A 25 14.12 17.72 58.07
N VAL A 26 13.76 16.54 58.56
CA VAL A 26 13.08 15.51 57.76
C VAL A 26 11.72 16.02 57.29
N GLN A 27 10.97 16.69 58.16
CA GLN A 27 9.67 17.27 57.83
C GLN A 27 9.82 18.39 56.80
N ALA A 28 10.80 19.28 56.96
CA ALA A 28 11.11 20.34 55.99
C ALA A 28 11.51 19.77 54.62
N ALA A 29 12.30 18.70 54.59
CA ALA A 29 12.66 18.00 53.35
C ALA A 29 11.44 17.35 52.68
N LEU A 30 10.54 16.75 53.46
CA LEU A 30 9.26 16.20 52.98
C LEU A 30 8.36 17.29 52.39
N TYR A 31 8.22 18.43 53.07
CA TYR A 31 7.46 19.58 52.55
C TYR A 31 8.09 20.13 51.28
N ALA A 32 9.41 20.31 51.23
CA ALA A 32 10.11 20.76 50.03
C ALA A 32 9.92 19.78 48.86
N PHE A 33 9.96 18.47 49.11
CA PHE A 33 9.70 17.44 48.11
C PHE A 33 8.27 17.50 47.58
N ILE A 34 7.28 17.62 48.47
CA ILE A 34 5.86 17.74 48.10
C ILE A 34 5.62 19.03 47.29
N VAL A 35 6.17 20.16 47.72
CA VAL A 35 6.06 21.44 47.01
C VAL A 35 6.74 21.37 45.64
N THR A 36 7.91 20.74 45.55
CA THR A 36 8.62 20.54 44.27
C THR A 36 7.81 19.66 43.32
N ILE A 37 7.20 18.58 43.82
CA ILE A 37 6.29 17.74 43.02
C ILE A 37 5.06 18.54 42.59
N LEU A 38 4.44 19.32 43.48
CA LEU A 38 3.29 20.16 43.13
C LEU A 38 3.64 21.20 42.07
N ILE A 39 4.80 21.86 42.17
CA ILE A 39 5.30 22.81 41.17
C ILE A 39 5.56 22.09 39.85
N LEU A 40 6.18 20.91 39.84
CA LEU A 40 6.39 20.12 38.63
C LEU A 40 5.06 19.66 38.01
N LEU A 41 4.08 19.25 38.83
CA LEU A 41 2.75 18.86 38.39
C LEU A 41 1.95 20.06 37.84
N LEU A 42 2.13 21.27 38.39
CA LEU A 42 1.51 22.51 37.90
C LEU A 42 2.20 23.01 36.62
N TYR A 43 3.53 23.01 36.57
CA TYR A 43 4.32 23.46 35.42
C TYR A 43 4.17 22.50 34.22
N HIS A 44 4.07 21.19 34.50
CA HIS A 44 3.80 20.16 33.51
C HIS A 44 2.36 19.64 33.54
N HIS A 45 1.39 20.43 34.02
CA HIS A 45 -0.01 20.00 34.18
C HIS A 45 -0.61 19.46 32.89
N LYS A 46 -0.24 20.06 31.74
CA LYS A 46 -0.62 19.55 30.41
C LYS A 46 -0.06 18.15 30.13
N HIS A 47 1.18 17.84 30.54
CA HIS A 47 1.77 16.51 30.37
C HIS A 47 1.19 15.49 31.35
N VAL A 48 0.87 15.89 32.58
CA VAL A 48 0.22 15.02 33.56
C VAL A 48 -1.20 14.68 33.12
N GLN A 49 -1.95 15.69 32.66
CA GLN A 49 -3.28 15.50 32.08
C GLN A 49 -3.20 14.60 30.84
N LEU A 50 -2.21 14.82 29.96
CA LEU A 50 -1.96 13.94 28.82
C LEU A 50 -1.67 12.50 29.28
N MET A 51 -0.78 12.31 30.26
CA MET A 51 -0.47 10.99 30.81
C MET A 51 -1.70 10.33 31.42
N ILE A 52 -2.51 11.00 32.23
CA ILE A 52 -3.72 10.43 32.82
C ILE A 52 -4.73 10.03 31.74
N VAL A 53 -4.88 10.86 30.70
CA VAL A 53 -5.78 10.59 29.57
C VAL A 53 -5.26 9.43 28.71
N THR A 54 -3.95 9.30 28.51
CA THR A 54 -3.37 8.27 27.64
C THR A 54 -3.04 6.97 28.37
N PHE A 55 -2.84 6.99 29.69
CA PHE A 55 -2.38 5.84 30.47
C PHE A 55 -3.28 4.60 30.34
N PRO A 56 -4.63 4.71 30.38
CA PRO A 56 -5.51 3.55 30.16
C PRO A 56 -5.38 2.96 28.75
N ARG A 57 -5.14 3.80 27.73
CA ARG A 57 -4.91 3.38 26.35
C ARG A 57 -3.55 2.67 26.23
N ASP A 58 -2.53 3.26 26.85
CA ASP A 58 -1.15 2.79 26.78
C ASP A 58 -1.04 1.42 27.48
N ILE A 59 -1.48 1.27 28.73
CA ILE A 59 -1.52 -0.06 29.40
C ILE A 59 -2.23 -1.12 28.55
N LYS A 60 -3.41 -0.80 27.99
CA LYS A 60 -4.18 -1.75 27.20
C LYS A 60 -3.40 -2.28 26.01
N ALA A 61 -2.65 -1.41 25.34
CA ALA A 61 -1.88 -1.85 24.19
C ALA A 61 -0.45 -2.26 24.52
N ALA A 62 0.00 -2.05 25.76
CA ALA A 62 1.16 -2.73 26.33
C ALA A 62 0.89 -4.21 26.57
N LEU A 63 -0.24 -4.49 27.21
CA LEU A 63 -0.71 -5.86 27.46
C LEU A 63 -0.98 -6.60 26.16
N ARG A 64 -1.51 -5.89 25.16
CA ARG A 64 -1.48 -6.41 23.80
C ARG A 64 -0.01 -6.60 23.45
N PHE A 65 0.86 -5.57 23.40
CA PHE A 65 2.29 -5.62 22.98
C PHE A 65 3.14 -6.78 23.57
N LEU A 66 2.80 -7.21 24.76
CA LEU A 66 3.37 -8.39 25.38
C LEU A 66 2.87 -9.71 24.74
N LYS A 67 1.57 -9.83 24.43
CA LYS A 67 0.92 -11.04 23.88
C LYS A 67 1.39 -11.50 22.47
N LEU A 68 1.62 -10.60 21.49
CA LEU A 68 2.37 -10.88 20.21
C LEU A 68 3.69 -11.44 20.65
N ASN A 69 4.46 -10.68 21.43
CA ASN A 69 5.89 -10.94 21.55
C ASN A 69 6.10 -12.30 22.20
N LEU A 70 5.29 -12.65 23.19
CA LEU A 70 5.24 -13.99 23.75
C LEU A 70 4.82 -15.06 22.71
N ARG A 71 3.84 -14.77 21.85
CA ARG A 71 3.41 -15.69 20.78
C ARG A 71 4.51 -15.90 19.72
N ILE A 72 5.08 -14.81 19.21
CA ILE A 72 6.20 -14.78 18.25
C ILE A 72 7.40 -15.52 18.83
N TYR A 73 7.78 -15.20 20.07
CA TYR A 73 8.90 -15.86 20.75
C TYR A 73 8.68 -17.38 20.84
N ASN A 74 7.47 -17.83 21.21
CA ASN A 74 7.16 -19.25 21.27
C ASN A 74 7.22 -19.95 19.90
N VAL A 75 6.69 -19.31 18.86
CA VAL A 75 6.71 -19.82 17.48
C VAL A 75 8.14 -19.88 16.94
N GLN A 76 8.93 -18.83 17.19
CA GLN A 76 10.35 -18.74 16.82
C GLN A 76 11.19 -19.80 17.55
N LYS A 77 10.99 -19.98 18.87
CA LYS A 77 11.69 -20.98 19.67
C LYS A 77 11.44 -22.41 19.15
N LYS A 78 10.23 -22.68 18.65
CA LYS A 78 9.86 -23.96 18.04
C LYS A 78 10.23 -24.05 16.55
N ASN A 79 10.80 -23.00 15.98
CA ASN A 79 11.13 -22.87 14.56
C ASN A 79 9.96 -23.23 13.62
N MET A 80 8.73 -22.87 14.00
CA MET A 80 7.52 -23.28 13.27
C MET A 80 7.35 -22.49 11.96
N SER A 81 6.98 -23.19 10.91
CA SER A 81 6.48 -22.62 9.66
C SER A 81 5.00 -22.24 9.76
N VAL A 82 4.47 -21.50 8.77
CA VAL A 82 3.03 -21.17 8.70
C VAL A 82 2.17 -22.44 8.59
N PRO A 83 2.53 -23.44 7.75
CA PRO A 83 1.85 -24.73 7.77
C PRO A 83 1.83 -25.42 9.15
N ASP A 84 2.92 -25.39 9.92
CA ASP A 84 2.95 -26.00 11.27
C ASP A 84 1.99 -25.29 12.24
N MET A 85 1.91 -23.96 12.14
CA MET A 85 0.99 -23.16 12.94
C MET A 85 -0.47 -23.46 12.59
N PHE A 86 -0.76 -23.58 11.29
CA PHE A 86 -2.07 -23.95 10.79
C PHE A 86 -2.47 -25.35 11.27
N ALA A 87 -1.61 -26.36 11.10
CA ALA A 87 -1.82 -27.73 11.58
C ALA A 87 -2.04 -27.81 13.10
N THR A 88 -1.41 -26.92 13.88
CA THR A 88 -1.65 -26.83 15.33
C THR A 88 -3.07 -26.34 15.65
N TYR A 89 -3.58 -25.36 14.90
CA TYR A 89 -4.90 -24.79 15.13
C TYR A 89 -6.01 -25.76 14.75
N VAL A 90 -5.84 -26.36 13.58
CA VAL A 90 -6.56 -27.50 13.04
C VAL A 90 -6.83 -28.58 14.09
N LYS A 91 -5.78 -29.08 14.76
CA LYS A 91 -5.88 -30.15 15.76
C LYS A 91 -6.73 -29.73 16.96
N LYS A 92 -6.75 -28.44 17.28
CA LYS A 92 -7.42 -27.89 18.45
C LYS A 92 -8.90 -27.58 18.18
N HIS A 93 -9.26 -27.21 16.95
CA HIS A 93 -10.59 -26.70 16.61
C HIS A 93 -11.18 -27.31 15.33
N PRO A 94 -11.22 -28.65 15.18
CA PRO A 94 -11.56 -29.31 13.93
C PRO A 94 -12.94 -28.88 13.38
N ASN A 95 -14.01 -28.90 14.16
CA ASN A 95 -15.36 -28.71 13.58
C ASN A 95 -15.75 -27.23 13.34
N LYS A 96 -14.83 -26.29 13.52
CA LYS A 96 -15.15 -24.86 13.40
C LYS A 96 -14.99 -24.38 11.96
N VAL A 97 -15.90 -23.56 11.44
CA VAL A 97 -15.75 -22.93 10.12
C VAL A 97 -14.44 -22.13 10.04
N ALA A 98 -13.70 -22.30 8.95
CA ALA A 98 -12.43 -21.64 8.65
C ALA A 98 -12.59 -20.69 7.47
N PHE A 99 -13.20 -21.17 6.37
CA PHE A 99 -13.44 -20.37 5.17
C PHE A 99 -14.90 -20.46 4.73
N ILE A 100 -15.38 -19.38 4.12
CA ILE A 100 -16.63 -19.36 3.36
C ILE A 100 -16.30 -18.89 1.94
N PHE A 101 -16.66 -19.64 0.92
CA PHE A 101 -16.41 -19.27 -0.48
C PHE A 101 -17.63 -19.57 -1.34
N GLU A 102 -18.17 -18.55 -2.02
CA GLU A 102 -19.32 -18.66 -2.93
C GLU A 102 -20.51 -19.48 -2.38
N ASP A 103 -20.78 -19.34 -1.06
CA ASP A 103 -21.84 -20.01 -0.27
C ASP A 103 -21.49 -21.35 0.38
N ASP A 104 -20.31 -21.91 0.08
CA ASP A 104 -19.83 -23.12 0.76
C ASP A 104 -19.05 -22.77 2.03
N GLU A 105 -19.37 -23.46 3.13
CA GLU A 105 -18.63 -23.37 4.39
C GLU A 105 -17.63 -24.53 4.53
N TRP A 106 -16.43 -24.19 4.99
CA TRP A 106 -15.32 -25.13 5.12
C TRP A 106 -14.81 -25.11 6.54
N THR A 107 -15.04 -26.18 7.32
CA THR A 107 -14.55 -26.31 8.70
C THR A 107 -13.06 -26.61 8.77
N PHE A 108 -12.37 -26.29 9.88
CA PHE A 108 -10.97 -26.62 10.11
C PHE A 108 -10.68 -28.11 9.86
N LYS A 109 -11.62 -29.03 10.14
CA LYS A 109 -11.56 -30.49 9.92
C LYS A 109 -11.68 -30.83 8.45
N GLN A 110 -12.69 -30.25 7.79
CA GLN A 110 -12.75 -30.21 6.33
C GLN A 110 -11.66 -29.33 5.73
N VAL A 111 -10.76 -28.79 6.53
CA VAL A 111 -9.59 -28.03 6.11
C VAL A 111 -8.35 -28.74 6.71
N SER A 112 -8.49 -29.91 7.36
CA SER A 112 -7.40 -30.56 8.10
C SER A 112 -7.24 -32.07 8.09
N GLY A 113 -8.25 -32.86 7.74
CA GLY A 113 -8.18 -34.31 7.86
C GLY A 113 -8.19 -34.81 9.30
N GLY A 114 -9.15 -35.67 9.61
CA GLY A 114 -9.22 -36.44 10.85
C GLY A 114 -10.40 -37.38 10.77
N TRP A 115 -10.16 -38.65 10.48
CA TRP A 115 -11.18 -39.68 10.43
C TRP A 115 -11.42 -40.23 11.84
N GLU A 116 -12.64 -40.10 12.35
CA GLU A 116 -13.19 -40.97 13.41
C GLU A 116 -14.64 -41.25 13.01
N GLY A 117 -14.99 -42.54 12.96
CA GLY A 117 -16.21 -43.06 12.37
C GLY A 117 -17.51 -42.66 13.08
N GLY A 118 -18.62 -42.95 12.41
CA GLY A 118 -19.98 -42.81 12.92
C GLY A 118 -20.75 -41.73 12.17
N GLY A 119 -21.72 -42.15 11.35
CA GLY A 119 -22.55 -41.25 10.55
C GLY A 119 -23.48 -40.36 11.38
N VAL A 120 -24.07 -39.37 10.73
CA VAL A 120 -25.48 -39.00 10.81
C VAL A 120 -25.79 -38.15 9.57
N ILE A 121 -26.78 -38.64 8.82
CA ILE A 121 -27.43 -38.01 7.68
C ILE A 121 -28.37 -36.92 8.22
N PHE A 122 -28.42 -35.75 7.59
CA PHE A 122 -29.64 -34.92 7.62
C PHE A 122 -30.24 -34.85 6.21
N HIS A 123 -31.42 -35.47 6.13
CA HIS A 123 -32.37 -35.48 5.02
C HIS A 123 -33.28 -34.22 5.07
N ASN A 124 -33.92 -33.95 3.92
CA ASN A 124 -35.06 -33.06 3.62
C ASN A 124 -34.65 -31.79 2.84
N GLN A 125 -35.06 -31.56 1.57
CA GLN A 125 -36.10 -32.14 0.73
C GLN A 125 -35.65 -32.24 -0.74
N VAL A 126 -35.94 -33.38 -1.35
CA VAL A 126 -35.96 -33.62 -2.80
C VAL A 126 -37.36 -33.31 -3.30
N VAL A 127 -37.49 -32.56 -4.40
CA VAL A 127 -38.63 -32.69 -5.31
C VAL A 127 -38.10 -33.18 -6.66
N PHE A 128 -38.68 -34.30 -7.06
CA PHE A 128 -38.56 -35.06 -8.30
C PHE A 128 -38.53 -34.19 -9.56
N LEU A 129 -37.59 -34.46 -10.47
CA LEU A 129 -37.84 -34.70 -11.90
C LEU A 129 -36.62 -35.43 -12.49
N SER A 130 -36.77 -36.74 -12.64
CA SER A 130 -35.96 -37.58 -13.52
C SER A 130 -36.38 -37.34 -14.98
N VAL A 131 -35.48 -37.70 -15.91
CA VAL A 131 -35.59 -37.61 -17.39
C VAL A 131 -34.91 -36.39 -18.01
N LEU A 132 -33.57 -36.41 -18.05
CA LEU A 132 -32.74 -36.15 -19.25
C LEU A 132 -31.27 -36.33 -18.87
N ASN A 133 -30.55 -37.07 -19.72
CA ASN A 133 -29.11 -37.36 -19.63
C ASN A 133 -28.25 -36.08 -19.69
N CYS A 134 -28.18 -35.30 -18.60
CA CYS A 134 -27.31 -34.13 -18.53
C CYS A 134 -26.86 -33.76 -17.10
N VAL A 135 -26.70 -34.74 -16.21
CA VAL A 135 -26.20 -34.50 -14.84
C VAL A 135 -25.04 -35.43 -14.52
N SER A 136 -23.94 -35.25 -15.26
CA SER A 136 -22.64 -35.82 -14.87
C SER A 136 -21.61 -34.74 -14.51
N HIS A 137 -22.00 -33.46 -14.51
CA HIS A 137 -21.07 -32.32 -14.31
C HIS A 137 -21.43 -31.38 -13.16
N VAL A 138 -22.50 -31.63 -12.39
CA VAL A 138 -22.95 -30.74 -11.29
C VAL A 138 -22.74 -31.35 -9.89
N PHE A 139 -22.26 -32.60 -9.78
CA PHE A 139 -22.18 -33.33 -8.50
C PHE A 139 -20.81 -33.38 -7.81
N PHE A 140 -19.76 -32.70 -8.31
CA PHE A 140 -18.38 -32.91 -7.85
C PHE A 140 -17.81 -31.81 -6.94
N LEU A 141 -18.61 -31.25 -6.04
CA LEU A 141 -18.16 -30.35 -4.96
C LEU A 141 -18.28 -30.99 -3.55
N MET A 142 -18.19 -32.32 -3.44
CA MET A 142 -18.10 -32.99 -2.14
C MET A 142 -16.69 -32.82 -1.53
N THR A 143 -16.55 -31.79 -0.68
CA THR A 143 -15.53 -31.63 0.38
C THR A 143 -14.04 -31.80 -0.02
N ILE A 144 -13.45 -30.81 -0.71
CA ILE A 144 -12.00 -30.63 -0.76
C ILE A 144 -11.42 -30.28 0.61
N GLN A 145 -10.74 -31.22 1.27
CA GLN A 145 -10.11 -30.92 2.55
C GLN A 145 -8.80 -30.15 2.38
N VAL A 146 -8.73 -28.86 2.72
CA VAL A 146 -7.57 -27.97 2.44
C VAL A 146 -6.21 -28.54 2.90
N ASP A 147 -6.11 -29.18 4.08
CA ASP A 147 -4.85 -29.81 4.51
C ASP A 147 -4.53 -31.08 3.72
N GLU A 148 -5.52 -31.93 3.42
CA GLU A 148 -5.33 -33.11 2.56
C GLU A 148 -4.92 -32.69 1.16
N PHE A 149 -5.64 -31.73 0.57
CA PHE A 149 -5.32 -31.17 -0.74
C PHE A 149 -3.93 -30.53 -0.74
N SER A 150 -3.58 -29.77 0.30
CA SER A 150 -2.23 -29.22 0.42
C SER A 150 -1.16 -30.29 0.67
N ASN A 151 -1.48 -31.42 1.34
CA ASN A 151 -0.60 -32.58 1.44
C ASN A 151 -0.43 -33.26 0.07
N GLN A 152 -1.50 -33.40 -0.70
CA GLN A 152 -1.46 -33.93 -2.06
C GLN A 152 -0.57 -33.07 -2.96
N VAL A 153 -0.75 -31.74 -2.91
CA VAL A 153 0.14 -30.79 -3.61
C VAL A 153 1.58 -30.96 -3.12
N ALA A 154 1.81 -31.00 -1.81
CA ALA A 154 3.14 -31.15 -1.25
C ALA A 154 3.83 -32.45 -1.70
N ASN A 155 3.15 -33.59 -1.59
CA ASN A 155 3.69 -34.90 -1.94
C ASN A 155 3.89 -35.04 -3.44
N TYR A 156 2.97 -34.52 -4.26
CA TYR A 156 3.12 -34.52 -5.71
C TYR A 156 4.36 -33.73 -6.13
N PHE A 157 4.49 -32.47 -5.71
CA PHE A 157 5.65 -31.65 -6.08
C PHE A 157 6.96 -32.17 -5.47
N LEU A 158 6.93 -32.83 -4.31
CA LEU A 158 8.11 -33.51 -3.76
C LEU A 158 8.55 -34.68 -4.64
N ASN A 159 7.60 -35.48 -5.13
CA ASN A 159 7.87 -36.61 -6.04
C ASN A 159 8.37 -36.15 -7.41
N GLU A 160 7.90 -35.00 -7.90
CA GLU A 160 8.41 -34.33 -9.10
C GLU A 160 9.82 -33.71 -8.90
N GLY A 161 10.40 -33.83 -7.70
CA GLY A 161 11.77 -33.42 -7.41
C GLY A 161 11.94 -31.96 -6.97
N PHE A 162 10.85 -31.24 -6.69
CA PHE A 162 10.94 -29.90 -6.13
C PHE A 162 11.46 -29.94 -4.69
N LYS A 163 12.34 -29.01 -4.36
CA LYS A 163 13.01 -28.95 -3.04
C LYS A 163 12.90 -27.57 -2.41
N LYS A 164 13.19 -27.52 -1.11
CA LYS A 164 13.21 -26.27 -0.34
C LYS A 164 14.05 -25.18 -1.03
N GLY A 165 13.44 -24.02 -1.24
CA GLY A 165 14.05 -22.85 -1.90
C GLY A 165 13.73 -22.73 -3.38
N ASP A 166 13.20 -23.77 -4.02
CA ASP A 166 12.68 -23.69 -5.39
C ASP A 166 11.44 -22.79 -5.43
N VAL A 167 11.16 -22.20 -6.60
CA VAL A 167 10.06 -21.24 -6.78
C VAL A 167 9.06 -21.79 -7.79
N VAL A 168 7.76 -21.65 -7.50
CA VAL A 168 6.66 -22.01 -8.41
C VAL A 168 5.74 -20.81 -8.57
N GLY A 169 5.49 -20.38 -9.81
CA GLY A 169 4.55 -19.30 -10.12
C GLY A 169 3.11 -19.75 -9.91
N LEU A 170 2.32 -18.99 -9.16
CA LEU A 170 0.91 -19.27 -8.92
C LEU A 170 0.05 -18.21 -9.60
N PHE A 171 -0.51 -18.55 -10.76
CA PHE A 171 -1.33 -17.68 -11.61
C PHE A 171 -2.79 -18.14 -11.56
N MET A 172 -3.48 -17.80 -10.48
CA MET A 172 -4.81 -18.33 -10.16
C MET A 172 -5.72 -17.23 -9.61
N GLU A 173 -7.02 -17.35 -9.86
CA GLU A 173 -8.06 -16.50 -9.27
C GLU A 173 -8.28 -16.83 -7.79
N ASN A 174 -8.93 -15.91 -7.06
CA ASN A 174 -9.28 -16.14 -5.65
C ASN A 174 -10.14 -17.39 -5.50
N SER A 175 -9.65 -18.34 -4.72
CA SER A 175 -10.36 -19.57 -4.38
C SER A 175 -9.72 -20.22 -3.16
N ILE A 176 -10.41 -21.20 -2.57
CA ILE A 176 -9.82 -22.02 -1.51
C ILE A 176 -8.70 -22.91 -2.07
N VAL A 177 -8.82 -23.35 -3.32
CA VAL A 177 -7.77 -24.10 -4.03
C VAL A 177 -6.48 -23.30 -4.13
N TYR A 178 -6.58 -21.99 -4.42
CA TYR A 178 -5.43 -21.07 -4.40
C TYR A 178 -4.70 -21.17 -3.05
N VAL A 179 -5.45 -21.08 -1.95
CA VAL A 179 -4.91 -21.12 -0.58
C VAL A 179 -4.25 -22.47 -0.28
N ALA A 180 -4.95 -23.57 -0.60
CA ALA A 180 -4.47 -24.92 -0.36
C ALA A 180 -3.21 -25.24 -1.19
N THR A 181 -3.14 -24.75 -2.43
CA THR A 181 -2.00 -24.98 -3.33
C THR A 181 -0.74 -24.31 -2.79
N TRP A 182 -0.80 -23.02 -2.44
CA TRP A 182 0.39 -22.34 -1.92
C TRP A 182 0.81 -22.90 -0.55
N LEU A 183 -0.15 -23.32 0.28
CA LEU A 183 0.13 -24.00 1.55
C LEU A 183 0.86 -25.33 1.35
N GLY A 184 0.48 -26.10 0.32
CA GLY A 184 1.12 -27.38 0.01
C GLY A 184 2.57 -27.21 -0.41
N LEU A 185 2.82 -26.29 -1.33
CA LEU A 185 4.19 -25.91 -1.73
C LEU A 185 5.00 -25.42 -0.52
N ALA A 186 4.40 -24.60 0.35
CA ALA A 186 5.05 -24.10 1.55
C ALA A 186 5.38 -25.19 2.58
N LYS A 187 4.65 -26.32 2.64
CA LYS A 187 4.97 -27.44 3.55
C LYS A 187 6.32 -28.09 3.24
N ILE A 188 6.71 -28.12 1.97
CA ILE A 188 8.00 -28.67 1.50
C ILE A 188 9.08 -27.59 1.30
N GLY A 189 8.77 -26.34 1.67
CA GLY A 189 9.68 -25.20 1.56
C GLY A 189 9.88 -24.68 0.15
N VAL A 190 9.03 -25.08 -0.81
CA VAL A 190 8.93 -24.43 -2.12
C VAL A 190 8.25 -23.08 -1.93
N VAL A 191 8.74 -22.05 -2.60
CA VAL A 191 8.30 -20.65 -2.47
C VAL A 191 7.31 -20.33 -3.59
N PRO A 192 6.01 -20.15 -3.31
CA PRO A 192 5.05 -19.72 -4.32
C PRO A 192 5.28 -18.25 -4.67
N ALA A 193 5.39 -17.96 -5.96
CA ALA A 193 5.37 -16.59 -6.49
C ALA A 193 3.94 -16.24 -6.87
N LEU A 194 3.31 -15.36 -6.10
CA LEU A 194 1.88 -15.05 -6.25
C LEU A 194 1.66 -14.06 -7.39
N LEU A 195 1.27 -14.57 -8.56
CA LEU A 195 1.16 -13.79 -9.80
C LEU A 195 -0.21 -13.10 -9.87
N ASN A 196 -0.23 -11.86 -10.35
CA ASN A 196 -1.47 -11.13 -10.60
C ASN A 196 -2.16 -11.70 -11.85
N TYR A 197 -3.33 -12.33 -11.67
CA TYR A 197 -4.09 -13.00 -12.73
C TYR A 197 -4.58 -12.07 -13.87
N ASN A 198 -4.48 -10.75 -13.72
CA ASN A 198 -4.82 -9.79 -14.77
C ASN A 198 -3.64 -9.47 -15.70
N LEU A 199 -2.42 -9.91 -15.38
CA LEU A 199 -1.27 -9.69 -16.24
C LEU A 199 -1.36 -10.55 -17.50
N ARG A 200 -0.87 -10.00 -18.60
CA ARG A 200 -0.78 -10.63 -19.92
C ARG A 200 0.62 -10.44 -20.48
N GLU A 201 0.95 -11.22 -21.50
CA GLU A 201 2.15 -11.04 -22.34
C GLU A 201 3.45 -10.76 -21.53
N HIS A 202 4.26 -9.80 -21.99
CA HIS A 202 5.57 -9.45 -21.44
C HIS A 202 5.55 -9.14 -19.92
N PRO A 203 4.60 -8.35 -19.36
CA PRO A 203 4.49 -8.17 -17.91
C PRO A 203 4.36 -9.47 -17.10
N LEU A 204 3.63 -10.46 -17.62
CA LEU A 204 3.47 -11.76 -16.97
C LEU A 204 4.76 -12.59 -17.05
N VAL A 205 5.38 -12.66 -18.24
CA VAL A 205 6.69 -13.29 -18.45
C VAL A 205 7.73 -12.70 -17.50
N HIS A 206 7.79 -11.37 -17.40
CA HIS A 206 8.71 -10.66 -16.50
C HIS A 206 8.56 -11.12 -15.05
N CYS A 207 7.33 -11.20 -14.54
CA CYS A 207 7.08 -11.63 -13.17
C CYS A 207 7.58 -13.06 -12.92
N ILE A 208 7.32 -13.97 -13.87
CA ILE A 208 7.76 -15.37 -13.80
C ILE A 208 9.30 -15.47 -13.80
N LYS A 209 9.97 -14.72 -14.69
CA LYS A 209 11.45 -14.73 -14.80
C LYS A 209 12.14 -14.08 -13.61
N VAL A 210 11.64 -12.93 -13.13
CA VAL A 210 12.22 -12.23 -11.96
C VAL A 210 12.08 -13.05 -10.67
N ALA A 211 10.98 -13.80 -10.52
CA ALA A 211 10.82 -14.74 -9.42
C ALA A 211 11.72 -15.99 -9.55
N GLN A 212 12.30 -16.24 -10.73
CA GLN A 212 13.04 -17.47 -11.06
C GLN A 212 12.16 -18.72 -10.84
N SER A 213 10.88 -18.62 -11.21
CA SER A 213 9.95 -19.74 -11.11
C SER A 213 10.43 -20.89 -12.00
N LYS A 214 10.47 -22.12 -11.46
CA LYS A 214 10.80 -23.34 -12.20
C LYS A 214 9.58 -23.96 -12.91
N ALA A 215 8.39 -23.67 -12.43
CA ALA A 215 7.12 -24.13 -12.98
C ALA A 215 6.02 -23.08 -12.72
N VAL A 216 4.88 -23.23 -13.40
CA VAL A 216 3.70 -22.38 -13.20
C VAL A 216 2.46 -23.24 -13.00
N ILE A 217 1.72 -22.95 -11.93
CA ILE A 217 0.38 -23.48 -11.67
C ILE A 217 -0.64 -22.40 -12.05
N PHE A 218 -1.65 -22.75 -12.83
CA PHE A 218 -2.68 -21.81 -13.28
C PHE A 218 -4.09 -22.40 -13.35
N CYS A 219 -5.12 -21.54 -13.27
CA CYS A 219 -6.51 -21.96 -13.48
C CYS A 219 -6.84 -22.10 -14.97
N ALA A 220 -7.68 -23.06 -15.33
CA ALA A 220 -8.13 -23.24 -16.72
C ALA A 220 -8.81 -21.99 -17.33
N SER A 221 -9.45 -21.15 -16.49
CA SER A 221 -9.99 -19.84 -16.88
C SER A 221 -8.95 -18.84 -17.40
N LEU A 222 -7.66 -19.10 -17.15
CA LEU A 222 -6.53 -18.24 -17.52
C LEU A 222 -5.66 -18.86 -18.63
N LEU A 223 -6.14 -19.92 -19.30
CA LEU A 223 -5.41 -20.64 -20.33
C LEU A 223 -4.99 -19.76 -21.51
N GLU A 224 -5.82 -18.80 -21.93
CA GLU A 224 -5.49 -17.86 -23.00
C GLU A 224 -4.23 -17.04 -22.66
N ALA A 225 -4.18 -16.47 -21.45
CA ALA A 225 -3.05 -15.68 -20.97
C ALA A 225 -1.76 -16.51 -20.87
N ILE A 226 -1.87 -17.81 -20.60
CA ILE A 226 -0.73 -18.73 -20.59
C ILE A 226 -0.29 -19.08 -22.02
N ASN A 227 -1.23 -19.27 -22.95
CA ASN A 227 -0.93 -19.53 -24.35
C ASN A 227 -0.20 -18.34 -24.99
N GLU A 228 -0.57 -17.10 -24.66
CA GLU A 228 0.09 -15.87 -25.10
C GLU A 228 1.60 -15.86 -24.76
N ILE A 229 2.00 -16.46 -23.64
CA ILE A 229 3.37 -16.39 -23.12
C ILE A 229 4.18 -17.68 -23.24
N ARG A 230 3.55 -18.81 -23.62
CA ARG A 230 4.21 -20.13 -23.67
C ARG A 230 5.55 -20.12 -24.43
N PRO A 231 5.72 -19.42 -25.56
CA PRO A 231 7.01 -19.36 -26.26
C PRO A 231 8.15 -18.77 -25.42
N ASP A 232 7.84 -17.91 -24.44
CA ASP A 232 8.80 -17.17 -23.63
C ASP A 232 9.13 -17.83 -22.28
N LEU A 233 8.49 -18.97 -21.95
CA LEU A 233 8.61 -19.64 -20.65
C LEU A 233 9.76 -20.64 -20.55
N ASP A 234 10.71 -20.64 -21.49
CA ASP A 234 11.97 -21.41 -21.43
C ASP A 234 11.80 -22.92 -21.10
N GLY A 235 10.65 -23.52 -21.44
CA GLY A 235 10.35 -24.93 -21.17
C GLY A 235 9.85 -25.25 -19.76
N ASN A 236 9.53 -24.23 -18.94
CA ASN A 236 8.96 -24.43 -17.61
C ASN A 236 7.67 -25.28 -17.64
N PRO A 237 7.55 -26.32 -16.79
CA PRO A 237 6.33 -27.12 -16.69
C PRO A 237 5.10 -26.29 -16.32
N LEU A 238 4.00 -26.56 -17.01
CA LEU A 238 2.70 -25.92 -16.81
C LEU A 238 1.69 -26.89 -16.21
N TYR A 239 1.21 -26.57 -15.00
CA TYR A 239 0.24 -27.34 -14.25
C TYR A 239 -1.13 -26.63 -14.25
N MET A 240 -2.11 -27.16 -14.97
CA MET A 240 -3.45 -26.57 -15.07
C MET A 240 -4.40 -27.14 -14.03
N TYR A 241 -5.16 -26.28 -13.35
CA TYR A 241 -6.23 -26.66 -12.43
C TYR A 241 -7.61 -26.26 -12.98
N GLY A 242 -8.54 -27.21 -12.99
CA GLY A 242 -9.91 -27.01 -13.50
C GLY A 242 -10.08 -27.43 -14.96
N GLU A 243 -11.33 -27.39 -15.44
CA GLU A 243 -11.66 -27.77 -16.82
C GLU A 243 -11.59 -26.55 -17.75
N PRO A 244 -10.94 -26.66 -18.93
CA PRO A 244 -10.95 -25.62 -19.95
C PRO A 244 -12.33 -25.50 -20.60
N SER A 245 -12.65 -24.32 -21.13
CA SER A 245 -13.85 -24.12 -21.95
C SER A 245 -13.78 -24.98 -23.23
N GLU A 246 -14.94 -25.45 -23.69
CA GLU A 246 -15.03 -26.28 -24.90
C GLU A 246 -14.37 -25.58 -26.10
N GLY A 247 -13.54 -26.33 -26.85
CA GLY A 247 -12.90 -25.86 -28.08
C GLY A 247 -11.54 -25.16 -27.92
N VAL A 248 -11.05 -24.94 -26.70
CA VAL A 248 -9.73 -24.32 -26.47
C VAL A 248 -8.61 -25.38 -26.54
N LYS A 249 -7.58 -25.14 -27.37
CA LYS A 249 -6.39 -26.00 -27.39
C LYS A 249 -5.64 -25.91 -26.06
N VAL A 250 -5.50 -27.05 -25.39
CA VAL A 250 -4.83 -27.17 -24.09
C VAL A 250 -3.32 -27.30 -24.30
N HIS A 251 -2.56 -26.28 -23.91
CA HIS A 251 -1.10 -26.31 -23.85
C HIS A 251 -0.61 -26.38 -22.38
N SER A 252 -1.23 -27.26 -21.57
CA SER A 252 -0.70 -27.60 -20.24
C SER A 252 0.08 -28.91 -20.33
N ASP A 253 1.25 -28.95 -19.71
CA ASP A 253 2.04 -30.19 -19.64
C ASP A 253 1.37 -31.21 -18.70
N VAL A 254 0.68 -30.74 -17.65
CA VAL A 254 0.04 -31.58 -16.64
C VAL A 254 -1.32 -31.02 -16.21
N ARG A 255 -2.33 -31.91 -16.11
CA ARG A 255 -3.61 -31.66 -15.46
C ARG A 255 -3.49 -31.86 -13.95
N LEU A 256 -3.25 -30.77 -13.22
CA LEU A 256 -2.97 -30.79 -11.79
C LEU A 256 -4.14 -31.40 -11.00
N ASP A 257 -5.36 -31.03 -11.34
CA ASP A 257 -6.57 -31.54 -10.70
C ASP A 257 -6.72 -33.07 -10.80
N LYS A 258 -6.19 -33.68 -11.87
CA LYS A 258 -6.24 -35.13 -12.09
C LYS A 258 -5.11 -35.86 -11.35
N VAL A 259 -3.87 -35.40 -11.49
CA VAL A 259 -2.71 -36.03 -10.83
C VAL A 259 -2.78 -35.94 -9.31
N LEU A 260 -3.41 -34.88 -8.78
CA LEU A 260 -3.61 -34.75 -7.33
C LEU A 260 -4.58 -35.79 -6.76
N LEU A 261 -5.45 -36.42 -7.57
CA LEU A 261 -6.34 -37.49 -7.10
C LEU A 261 -5.56 -38.73 -6.66
N GLU A 262 -4.41 -38.98 -7.30
CA GLU A 262 -3.53 -40.12 -7.04
C GLU A 262 -2.42 -39.78 -6.03
N ALA A 263 -2.22 -38.49 -5.76
CA ALA A 263 -1.21 -38.03 -4.81
C ALA A 263 -1.57 -38.40 -3.36
N SER A 264 -0.55 -38.72 -2.57
CA SER A 264 -0.71 -39.06 -1.15
C SER A 264 -1.29 -37.90 -0.35
N LYS A 265 -2.24 -38.21 0.54
CA LYS A 265 -2.84 -37.27 1.50
C LYS A 265 -2.08 -37.18 2.82
N GLU A 266 -1.10 -38.05 3.02
CA GLU A 266 -0.29 -38.10 4.24
C GLU A 266 0.54 -36.83 4.42
N VAL A 267 0.88 -36.52 5.66
CA VAL A 267 1.72 -35.36 5.97
C VAL A 267 3.07 -35.50 5.25
N PRO A 268 3.48 -34.52 4.43
CA PRO A 268 4.71 -34.62 3.65
C PRO A 268 5.94 -34.69 4.55
N ALA A 269 6.93 -35.48 4.13
CA ALA A 269 8.19 -35.68 4.84
C ALA A 269 9.38 -35.16 4.01
N PRO A 270 9.52 -33.83 3.79
CA PRO A 270 10.66 -33.28 3.07
C PRO A 270 11.96 -33.49 3.86
N GLU A 271 13.06 -33.71 3.15
CA GLU A 271 14.40 -33.87 3.75
C GLU A 271 14.78 -32.70 4.67
N LYS A 272 14.44 -31.47 4.24
CA LYS A 272 14.65 -30.23 5.02
C LYS A 272 13.34 -29.50 5.21
N LYS A 273 12.84 -29.51 6.45
CA LYS A 273 11.63 -28.75 6.79
C LYS A 273 11.87 -27.23 6.70
N PRO A 274 10.87 -26.46 6.22
CA PRO A 274 10.89 -25.01 6.33
C PRO A 274 10.72 -24.58 7.78
N GLY A 275 11.40 -23.52 8.16
CA GLY A 275 11.38 -22.95 9.50
C GLY A 275 10.96 -21.49 9.50
N PHE A 276 10.97 -20.89 10.69
CA PHE A 276 10.38 -19.58 10.95
C PHE A 276 11.01 -18.44 10.13
N THR A 277 12.28 -18.55 9.75
CA THR A 277 13.02 -17.50 9.03
C THR A 277 13.18 -17.76 7.53
N ASP A 278 12.66 -18.89 7.04
CA ASP A 278 12.72 -19.24 5.63
C ASP A 278 11.73 -18.40 4.81
N LYS A 279 12.03 -18.28 3.51
CA LYS A 279 11.14 -17.65 2.53
C LYS A 279 9.84 -18.47 2.45
N LEU A 280 8.71 -17.77 2.48
CA LEU A 280 7.39 -18.38 2.37
C LEU A 280 6.80 -18.15 0.98
N ILE A 281 6.67 -16.90 0.55
CA ILE A 281 6.03 -16.50 -0.72
C ILE A 281 6.73 -15.27 -1.33
N TYR A 282 6.54 -15.06 -2.63
CA TYR A 282 6.80 -13.78 -3.30
C TYR A 282 5.51 -13.04 -3.64
N ILE A 283 5.50 -11.72 -3.43
CA ILE A 283 4.39 -10.83 -3.78
C ILE A 283 4.92 -9.71 -4.69
N PHE A 284 4.25 -9.42 -5.80
CA PHE A 284 4.72 -8.42 -6.76
C PHE A 284 4.23 -7.00 -6.43
N THR A 285 5.11 -6.02 -6.61
CA THR A 285 4.84 -4.58 -6.36
C THR A 285 5.17 -3.76 -7.61
N SER A 286 4.33 -2.79 -7.95
CA SER A 286 4.52 -1.92 -9.12
C SER A 286 5.73 -1.00 -8.90
N GLY A 287 6.83 -1.21 -9.63
CA GLY A 287 8.03 -0.38 -9.53
C GLY A 287 7.93 0.94 -10.32
N THR A 288 8.78 1.92 -9.98
CA THR A 288 8.90 3.20 -10.72
C THR A 288 9.33 3.02 -12.18
N THR A 289 9.98 1.91 -12.49
CA THR A 289 10.43 1.51 -13.85
C THR A 289 9.32 0.89 -14.71
N GLY A 290 8.07 0.86 -14.23
CA GLY A 290 6.90 0.33 -14.95
C GLY A 290 6.66 -1.17 -14.79
N LEU A 291 7.71 -1.99 -14.63
CA LEU A 291 7.58 -3.45 -14.47
C LEU A 291 7.54 -3.89 -12.98
N PRO A 292 6.72 -4.91 -12.60
CA PRO A 292 6.58 -5.35 -11.21
C PRO A 292 7.82 -6.03 -10.61
N LYS A 293 8.11 -5.77 -9.34
CA LYS A 293 9.21 -6.39 -8.59
C LYS A 293 8.69 -7.43 -7.59
N ALA A 294 9.32 -8.60 -7.52
CA ALA A 294 9.02 -9.62 -6.50
C ALA A 294 9.55 -9.19 -5.12
N ALA A 295 8.68 -8.98 -4.14
CA ALA A 295 9.01 -8.74 -2.75
C ALA A 295 9.02 -10.06 -1.96
N VAL A 296 10.03 -10.25 -1.11
CA VAL A 296 10.21 -11.48 -0.32
C VAL A 296 9.39 -11.43 0.96
N ILE A 297 8.53 -12.43 1.18
CA ILE A 297 7.82 -12.62 2.45
C ILE A 297 8.28 -13.92 3.11
N LYS A 298 8.85 -13.81 4.31
CA LYS A 298 9.24 -14.96 5.15
C LYS A 298 8.09 -15.45 6.02
N HIS A 299 8.18 -16.67 6.54
CA HIS A 299 7.22 -17.18 7.53
C HIS A 299 7.09 -16.26 8.74
N SER A 300 8.20 -15.70 9.23
CA SER A 300 8.22 -14.75 10.34
C SER A 300 7.43 -13.48 10.03
N ARG A 301 7.60 -12.92 8.84
CA ARG A 301 6.89 -11.72 8.38
C ARG A 301 5.41 -11.99 8.18
N TYR A 302 5.06 -13.14 7.60
CA TYR A 302 3.67 -13.57 7.46
C TYR A 302 3.00 -13.69 8.84
N HIS A 303 3.65 -14.39 9.77
CA HIS A 303 3.16 -14.54 11.13
C HIS A 303 3.03 -13.19 11.84
N MET A 304 4.02 -12.31 11.70
CA MET A 304 4.00 -10.98 12.28
C MET A 304 2.87 -10.14 11.72
N ALA A 305 2.70 -10.06 10.40
CA ALA A 305 1.67 -9.27 9.75
C ALA A 305 0.25 -9.73 10.14
N ALA A 306 -0.04 -11.02 10.02
CA ALA A 306 -1.34 -11.57 10.37
C ALA A 306 -1.64 -11.50 11.88
N SER A 307 -0.65 -11.78 12.74
CA SER A 307 -0.84 -11.70 14.19
C SER A 307 -0.90 -10.28 14.71
N ALA A 308 -0.19 -9.34 14.06
CA ALA A 308 -0.40 -7.92 14.23
C ALA A 308 -1.86 -7.62 13.93
N THR A 309 -2.36 -7.84 12.71
CA THR A 309 -3.78 -7.59 12.37
C THR A 309 -4.74 -8.15 13.42
N TYR A 310 -4.60 -9.41 13.82
CA TYR A 310 -5.46 -10.07 14.81
C TYR A 310 -5.48 -9.37 16.18
N TYR A 311 -4.34 -9.35 16.88
CA TYR A 311 -4.30 -8.78 18.23
C TYR A 311 -4.52 -7.28 18.22
N MET A 312 -4.14 -6.66 17.11
CA MET A 312 -4.18 -5.23 17.00
C MET A 312 -5.63 -4.78 16.88
N MET A 313 -6.34 -5.28 15.88
CA MET A 313 -7.76 -4.97 15.65
C MET A 313 -8.69 -5.43 16.78
N LYS A 314 -8.19 -6.22 17.75
CA LYS A 314 -8.96 -6.94 18.78
C LYS A 314 -9.87 -8.00 18.16
N LEU A 315 -9.42 -8.59 17.06
CA LEU A 315 -10.13 -9.71 16.48
C LEU A 315 -10.09 -10.87 17.45
N LYS A 316 -11.18 -11.62 17.44
CA LYS A 316 -11.38 -12.86 18.14
C LYS A 316 -11.44 -13.95 17.10
N SER A 317 -11.17 -15.17 17.56
CA SER A 317 -11.34 -16.34 16.69
C SER A 317 -12.81 -16.52 16.27
N SER A 318 -13.76 -15.92 16.98
CA SER A 318 -15.19 -15.94 16.62
C SER A 318 -15.58 -14.92 15.54
N ASP A 319 -14.66 -14.03 15.14
CA ASP A 319 -14.97 -13.04 14.12
C ASP A 319 -15.09 -13.67 12.73
N VAL A 320 -16.05 -13.16 11.95
CA VAL A 320 -16.25 -13.51 10.54
C VAL A 320 -15.77 -12.35 9.69
N VAL A 321 -14.76 -12.63 8.87
CA VAL A 321 -13.95 -11.62 8.24
C VAL A 321 -14.19 -11.65 6.72
N TYR A 322 -14.71 -10.57 6.14
CA TYR A 322 -14.94 -10.50 4.70
C TYR A 322 -13.69 -10.05 3.97
N ASP A 323 -13.12 -10.91 3.12
CA ASP A 323 -11.92 -10.66 2.32
C ASP A 323 -12.22 -10.71 0.82
N PRO A 324 -12.56 -9.56 0.21
CA PRO A 324 -12.83 -9.50 -1.22
C PRO A 324 -11.57 -9.22 -2.06
N LEU A 325 -10.40 -9.23 -1.44
CA LEU A 325 -9.17 -8.74 -2.07
C LEU A 325 -8.47 -9.84 -2.87
N PRO A 326 -7.68 -9.49 -3.88
CA PRO A 326 -6.88 -10.48 -4.58
C PRO A 326 -5.89 -11.16 -3.63
N LEU A 327 -5.91 -12.49 -3.60
CA LEU A 327 -5.07 -13.29 -2.71
C LEU A 327 -3.58 -13.24 -3.07
N TYR A 328 -3.24 -12.79 -4.28
CA TYR A 328 -1.86 -12.53 -4.67
C TYR A 328 -1.26 -11.25 -4.08
N HIS A 329 -2.05 -10.44 -3.35
CA HIS A 329 -1.59 -9.27 -2.61
C HIS A 329 -1.45 -9.57 -1.12
N THR A 330 -0.55 -8.83 -0.45
CA THR A 330 -0.31 -8.93 1.00
C THR A 330 -1.60 -8.82 1.81
N ALA A 331 -2.51 -7.93 1.39
CA ALA A 331 -3.74 -7.70 2.11
C ALA A 331 -4.70 -8.89 2.16
N GLY A 332 -5.04 -9.47 1.00
CA GLY A 332 -5.88 -10.66 0.97
C GLY A 332 -5.10 -11.88 1.45
N GLY A 333 -3.99 -12.19 0.75
CA GLY A 333 -3.25 -13.44 0.94
C GLY A 333 -2.50 -13.56 2.27
N VAL A 334 -1.95 -12.48 2.83
CA VAL A 334 -1.19 -12.54 4.09
C VAL A 334 -2.05 -12.16 5.28
N MET A 335 -2.70 -11.02 5.21
CA MET A 335 -3.44 -10.49 6.35
C MET A 335 -4.84 -11.03 6.45
N GLY A 336 -5.52 -11.34 5.34
CA GLY A 336 -6.81 -12.00 5.40
C GLY A 336 -6.72 -13.46 5.72
N ILE A 337 -6.17 -14.23 4.80
CA ILE A 337 -6.01 -15.67 4.98
C ILE A 337 -5.21 -16.00 6.25
N GLY A 338 -4.22 -15.18 6.63
CA GLY A 338 -3.45 -15.37 7.87
C GLY A 338 -4.26 -15.28 9.17
N LEU A 339 -5.40 -14.57 9.20
CA LEU A 339 -6.27 -14.57 10.38
C LEU A 339 -6.89 -15.94 10.62
N THR A 340 -7.28 -16.64 9.55
CA THR A 340 -7.76 -18.02 9.61
C THR A 340 -6.61 -18.97 9.94
N LEU A 341 -5.50 -18.90 9.20
CA LEU A 341 -4.43 -19.89 9.36
C LEU A 341 -3.75 -19.86 10.73
N LEU A 342 -3.61 -18.68 11.35
CA LEU A 342 -2.83 -18.53 12.59
C LEU A 342 -3.67 -18.39 13.85
N HIS A 343 -4.87 -17.82 13.73
CA HIS A 343 -5.73 -17.47 14.86
C HIS A 343 -7.15 -18.04 14.75
N GLY A 344 -7.45 -18.66 13.61
CA GLY A 344 -8.71 -19.25 13.23
C GLY A 344 -9.91 -18.34 13.30
N ALA A 345 -9.79 -17.09 12.87
CA ALA A 345 -10.98 -16.36 12.44
C ALA A 345 -11.62 -17.04 11.21
N VAL A 346 -12.92 -16.82 10.98
CA VAL A 346 -13.56 -17.25 9.74
C VAL A 346 -13.27 -16.21 8.67
N VAL A 347 -12.85 -16.60 7.47
CA VAL A 347 -12.67 -15.65 6.36
C VAL A 347 -13.61 -16.00 5.21
N VAL A 348 -14.42 -15.03 4.79
CA VAL A 348 -15.27 -15.09 3.61
C VAL A 348 -14.47 -14.60 2.41
N ILE A 349 -14.31 -15.44 1.39
CA ILE A 349 -13.56 -15.15 0.16
C ILE A 349 -14.56 -15.05 -0.99
N ARG A 350 -14.35 -14.09 -1.90
CA ARG A 350 -15.04 -14.01 -3.20
C ARG A 350 -14.02 -14.07 -4.33
N LYS A 351 -14.41 -14.64 -5.48
CA LYS A 351 -13.59 -14.65 -6.72
C LYS A 351 -13.07 -13.25 -7.08
N LYS A 352 -13.94 -12.26 -6.95
CA LYS A 352 -13.65 -10.84 -7.17
C LYS A 352 -14.48 -9.96 -6.25
N PHE A 353 -13.96 -8.78 -5.96
CA PHE A 353 -14.71 -7.74 -5.26
C PHE A 353 -15.94 -7.30 -6.06
N SER A 354 -17.07 -7.16 -5.39
CA SER A 354 -18.33 -6.68 -5.98
C SER A 354 -18.91 -5.57 -5.10
N VAL A 355 -18.94 -4.33 -5.62
CA VAL A 355 -19.54 -3.20 -4.89
C VAL A 355 -21.01 -3.47 -4.54
N THR A 356 -21.75 -4.03 -5.51
CA THR A 356 -23.19 -4.32 -5.36
C THR A 356 -23.48 -5.40 -4.33
N HIS A 357 -22.57 -6.36 -4.15
CA HIS A 357 -22.78 -7.49 -3.25
C HIS A 357 -22.03 -7.33 -1.92
N PHE A 358 -21.11 -6.38 -1.78
CA PHE A 358 -20.29 -6.22 -0.57
C PHE A 358 -21.10 -6.25 0.73
N TRP A 359 -22.14 -5.41 0.84
CA TRP A 359 -22.99 -5.36 2.03
C TRP A 359 -23.95 -6.55 2.12
N LEU A 360 -24.46 -7.02 0.99
CA LEU A 360 -25.31 -8.20 0.94
C LEU A 360 -24.57 -9.43 1.45
N ASP A 361 -23.33 -9.62 1.03
CA ASP A 361 -22.42 -10.66 1.50
C ASP A 361 -22.09 -10.46 2.99
N CYS A 362 -21.74 -9.24 3.41
CA CYS A 362 -21.46 -8.96 4.81
C CYS A 362 -22.65 -9.32 5.72
N VAL A 363 -23.86 -8.98 5.31
CA VAL A 363 -25.09 -9.33 6.04
C VAL A 363 -25.36 -10.83 5.97
N LYS A 364 -25.32 -11.42 4.76
CA LYS A 364 -25.56 -12.85 4.51
C LYS A 364 -24.67 -13.73 5.37
N TYR A 365 -23.37 -13.43 5.40
CA TYR A 365 -22.38 -14.22 6.15
C TYR A 365 -22.12 -13.68 7.56
N LYS A 366 -22.89 -12.70 8.02
CA LYS A 366 -22.78 -12.10 9.37
C LYS A 366 -21.36 -11.63 9.69
N CYS A 367 -20.73 -10.96 8.73
CA CYS A 367 -19.36 -10.48 8.83
C CYS A 367 -19.24 -9.45 9.97
N THR A 368 -18.25 -9.64 10.83
CA THR A 368 -17.92 -8.73 11.93
C THR A 368 -16.74 -7.81 11.60
N PHE A 369 -16.02 -8.05 10.51
CA PHE A 369 -14.88 -7.23 10.06
C PHE A 369 -14.59 -7.38 8.55
N PRO A 370 -14.47 -6.31 7.76
CA PRO A 370 -13.99 -6.39 6.36
C PRO A 370 -12.47 -6.11 6.22
N ILE A 371 -11.80 -6.77 5.27
CA ILE A 371 -10.36 -6.60 4.95
C ILE A 371 -10.18 -5.70 3.72
N HIS A 372 -9.08 -4.92 3.70
CA HIS A 372 -8.76 -3.95 2.62
C HIS A 372 -7.27 -3.92 2.23
N SER A 373 -6.96 -3.34 1.06
CA SER A 373 -5.75 -3.63 0.27
C SER A 373 -4.40 -3.03 0.64
N ASN A 374 -4.29 -1.96 1.45
CA ASN A 374 -2.99 -1.59 2.03
C ASN A 374 -3.03 -1.61 3.55
N PHE A 375 -2.54 -2.71 4.10
CA PHE A 375 -1.79 -2.70 5.35
C PHE A 375 -0.34 -3.06 5.00
N HIS A 376 0.40 -2.11 4.42
CA HIS A 376 1.85 -2.12 4.61
C HIS A 376 2.15 -1.15 5.74
N ALA A 377 2.14 -1.69 6.95
CA ALA A 377 2.77 -1.06 8.10
C ALA A 377 3.66 -2.12 8.72
N PRO A 378 4.99 -1.98 8.71
CA PRO A 378 5.76 -2.76 9.64
C PRO A 378 5.59 -2.13 11.05
N THR A 379 5.70 -2.97 12.07
CA THR A 379 4.81 -3.04 13.23
C THR A 379 5.47 -2.67 14.56
N MET A 380 4.98 -1.62 15.28
CA MET A 380 5.47 -0.84 16.50
C MET A 380 6.24 -1.64 17.59
N SER A 381 7.13 -1.15 18.49
CA SER A 381 7.15 0.08 19.31
C SER A 381 8.47 0.27 20.13
N THR A 382 8.71 1.46 20.69
CA THR A 382 9.25 1.65 22.06
C THR A 382 8.35 2.59 22.88
N HIS A 383 7.06 2.30 22.91
CA HIS A 383 6.24 2.41 24.11
C HIS A 383 4.92 1.67 23.86
N PRO A 384 4.42 0.92 24.85
CA PRO A 384 3.66 -0.27 24.59
C PRO A 384 2.21 0.17 24.65
N GLY A 385 1.66 0.55 23.49
CA GLY A 385 0.34 1.18 23.33
C GLY A 385 -0.17 1.08 21.89
N MET A 386 0.67 0.60 20.99
CA MET A 386 0.42 0.68 19.57
C MET A 386 0.32 -0.71 18.99
N ARG A 387 -0.94 -1.10 18.95
CA ARG A 387 -1.38 -2.35 18.40
C ARG A 387 -2.74 -2.12 17.75
N LYS A 388 -2.87 -1.20 16.79
CA LYS A 388 -4.02 -1.05 15.84
C LYS A 388 -3.60 -0.47 14.47
N ILE A 389 -2.31 -0.41 14.19
CA ILE A 389 -1.68 0.78 13.61
C ILE A 389 -1.97 1.02 12.13
N GLY A 390 -1.85 0.12 11.15
CA GLY A 390 -2.01 0.57 9.74
C GLY A 390 -3.36 1.25 9.41
N TYR A 391 -4.46 0.48 9.51
CA TYR A 391 -5.82 0.97 9.25
C TYR A 391 -6.27 2.04 10.25
N HIS A 392 -6.03 1.80 11.55
CA HIS A 392 -6.43 2.75 12.57
C HIS A 392 -5.57 4.02 12.49
N PHE A 393 -4.27 3.98 12.24
CA PHE A 393 -3.43 5.19 12.12
C PHE A 393 -3.78 6.02 10.90
N MET A 394 -4.00 5.39 9.74
CA MET A 394 -4.39 6.13 8.54
C MET A 394 -5.79 6.75 8.68
N ALA A 395 -6.77 5.96 9.11
CA ALA A 395 -8.13 6.45 9.33
C ALA A 395 -8.22 7.44 10.52
N SER A 396 -7.54 7.16 11.64
CA SER A 396 -7.44 8.04 12.82
C SER A 396 -6.61 9.29 12.51
N GLY A 397 -5.62 9.20 11.63
CA GLY A 397 -4.84 10.34 11.17
C GLY A 397 -5.76 11.34 10.49
N VAL A 398 -6.52 10.87 9.51
CA VAL A 398 -7.56 11.70 8.87
C VAL A 398 -8.63 12.14 9.88
N HIS A 399 -9.09 11.26 10.77
CA HIS A 399 -10.16 11.59 11.72
C HIS A 399 -9.74 12.64 12.76
N TYR A 400 -8.66 12.39 13.50
CA TYR A 400 -8.26 13.25 14.61
C TYR A 400 -7.43 14.45 14.16
N LEU A 401 -6.50 14.27 13.20
CA LEU A 401 -5.71 15.41 12.71
C LEU A 401 -6.55 16.28 11.77
N GLY A 402 -7.50 15.69 11.04
CA GLY A 402 -8.49 16.41 10.24
C GLY A 402 -9.68 16.97 11.00
N ASN A 403 -9.72 16.77 12.33
CA ASN A 403 -10.79 17.23 13.23
C ASN A 403 -12.21 16.81 12.77
N LEU A 404 -12.35 15.57 12.28
CA LEU A 404 -13.63 15.00 11.89
C LEU A 404 -14.42 14.53 13.12
N SER A 405 -15.74 14.58 13.04
CA SER A 405 -16.63 14.06 14.10
C SER A 405 -17.21 12.68 13.76
N ASN A 406 -17.90 12.04 14.70
CA ASN A 406 -18.66 10.82 14.40
C ASN A 406 -19.98 11.09 13.66
N ARG A 407 -20.35 12.37 13.47
CA ARG A 407 -21.57 12.77 12.73
C ARG A 407 -21.30 12.99 11.24
N GLU A 408 -20.06 12.83 10.79
CA GLU A 408 -19.73 13.03 9.39
C GLU A 408 -20.46 12.04 8.48
N MET A 409 -20.88 12.54 7.32
CA MET A 409 -21.37 11.75 6.19
C MET A 409 -20.31 11.79 5.08
N ILE A 410 -19.57 10.70 4.92
CA ILE A 410 -18.43 10.59 4.00
C ILE A 410 -18.93 10.25 2.58
N TYR A 411 -18.68 11.14 1.61
CA TYR A 411 -18.82 10.82 0.20
C TYR A 411 -17.58 10.06 -0.29
N ASN A 412 -17.77 8.78 -0.64
CA ASN A 412 -16.68 7.91 -1.07
C ASN A 412 -16.89 7.43 -2.50
N PRO A 413 -16.25 8.07 -3.49
CA PRO A 413 -16.30 7.67 -4.89
C PRO A 413 -15.19 6.69 -5.28
N LEU A 414 -14.33 6.31 -4.34
CA LEU A 414 -13.13 5.54 -4.63
C LEU A 414 -13.37 4.04 -4.48
N PRO A 415 -12.65 3.21 -5.25
CA PRO A 415 -12.83 1.77 -5.17
C PRO A 415 -12.48 1.22 -3.78
N LEU A 416 -13.37 0.42 -3.21
CA LEU A 416 -13.15 -0.18 -1.88
C LEU A 416 -12.06 -1.27 -1.88
N TYR A 417 -11.68 -1.80 -3.04
CA TYR A 417 -10.47 -2.63 -3.11
C TYR A 417 -9.19 -1.79 -2.99
N HIS A 418 -9.26 -0.46 -2.83
CA HIS A 418 -8.11 0.43 -2.63
C HIS A 418 -8.14 1.09 -1.25
N THR A 419 -6.97 1.42 -0.72
CA THR A 419 -6.81 2.00 0.64
C THR A 419 -7.47 3.34 0.82
N ALA A 420 -7.45 4.16 -0.23
CA ALA A 420 -8.18 5.41 -0.21
C ALA A 420 -9.66 5.10 0.09
N GLY A 421 -10.36 4.38 -0.78
CA GLY A 421 -11.77 4.06 -0.60
C GLY A 421 -12.07 3.33 0.72
N THR A 422 -11.34 2.29 1.08
CA THR A 422 -11.71 1.52 2.28
C THR A 422 -11.10 2.02 3.57
N THR A 423 -9.80 2.28 3.63
CA THR A 423 -9.17 2.70 4.89
C THR A 423 -9.53 4.11 5.26
N LEU A 424 -9.36 5.05 4.35
CA LEU A 424 -9.54 6.45 4.67
C LEU A 424 -11.02 6.84 4.59
N GLY A 425 -11.76 6.27 3.62
CA GLY A 425 -13.21 6.45 3.50
C GLY A 425 -14.00 5.60 4.50
N ILE A 426 -14.14 4.29 4.24
CA ILE A 426 -14.96 3.37 5.06
C ILE A 426 -14.41 3.16 6.48
N GLY A 427 -13.10 3.35 6.69
CA GLY A 427 -12.51 3.32 8.02
C GLY A 427 -13.09 4.36 8.95
N GLN A 428 -13.60 5.49 8.44
CA GLN A 428 -14.31 6.47 9.28
C GLN A 428 -15.59 5.88 9.88
N VAL A 429 -16.35 5.14 9.06
CA VAL A 429 -17.59 4.46 9.46
C VAL A 429 -17.29 3.39 10.51
N ILE A 430 -16.34 2.51 10.19
CA ILE A 430 -16.08 1.32 11.00
C ILE A 430 -15.41 1.68 12.34
N LEU A 431 -14.53 2.67 12.37
CA LEU A 431 -13.73 2.98 13.56
C LEU A 431 -14.31 4.08 14.43
N PHE A 432 -14.99 5.06 13.84
CA PHE A 432 -15.44 6.26 14.56
C PHE A 432 -16.96 6.46 14.51
N GLY A 433 -17.69 5.58 13.81
CA GLY A 433 -19.15 5.64 13.76
C GLY A 433 -19.70 6.72 12.83
N CYS A 434 -18.89 7.23 11.89
CA CYS A 434 -19.37 8.09 10.81
C CYS A 434 -20.35 7.33 9.90
N SER A 435 -21.07 8.04 9.04
CA SER A 435 -21.84 7.44 7.95
C SER A 435 -21.12 7.62 6.62
N ALA A 436 -21.40 6.80 5.60
CA ALA A 436 -20.81 7.00 4.27
C ALA A 436 -21.81 6.74 3.15
N TYR A 437 -21.78 7.60 2.13
CA TYR A 437 -22.35 7.34 0.81
C TYR A 437 -21.27 6.77 -0.10
N ILE A 438 -21.47 5.54 -0.56
CA ILE A 438 -20.50 4.81 -1.40
C ILE A 438 -21.00 4.80 -2.82
N ARG A 439 -20.24 5.40 -3.74
CA ARG A 439 -20.57 5.40 -5.16
C ARG A 439 -19.88 4.22 -5.87
N LYS A 440 -20.62 3.55 -6.75
CA LYS A 440 -20.10 2.38 -7.52
C LYS A 440 -18.95 2.73 -8.47
N LYS A 441 -19.01 3.91 -9.09
CA LYS A 441 -17.98 4.44 -10.00
C LYS A 441 -17.97 5.96 -9.89
N PHE A 442 -16.79 6.58 -9.77
CA PHE A 442 -16.65 8.03 -9.79
C PHE A 442 -17.37 8.66 -11.00
N SER A 443 -18.02 9.81 -10.78
CA SER A 443 -18.71 10.59 -11.81
C SER A 443 -18.59 12.07 -11.48
N ALA A 444 -17.81 12.82 -12.25
CA ALA A 444 -17.61 14.24 -12.02
C ALA A 444 -18.93 15.03 -12.09
N SER A 445 -19.78 14.72 -13.09
CA SER A 445 -21.05 15.41 -13.34
C SER A 445 -22.11 15.26 -12.24
N HIS A 446 -22.05 14.20 -11.42
CA HIS A 446 -23.03 13.90 -10.36
C HIS A 446 -22.48 14.07 -8.96
N PHE A 447 -21.19 14.39 -8.81
CA PHE A 447 -20.51 14.44 -7.51
C PHE A 447 -21.21 15.40 -6.54
N TRP A 448 -21.42 16.65 -6.97
CA TRP A 448 -22.01 17.69 -6.12
C TRP A 448 -23.52 17.53 -5.93
N GLU A 449 -24.22 17.07 -6.97
CA GLU A 449 -25.64 16.70 -6.89
C GLU A 449 -25.89 15.64 -5.81
N GLU A 450 -25.07 14.59 -5.79
CA GLU A 450 -25.19 13.52 -4.82
C GLU A 450 -24.69 13.92 -3.43
N ALA A 451 -23.60 14.67 -3.36
CA ALA A 451 -23.12 15.21 -2.09
C ALA A 451 -24.20 16.09 -1.43
N ALA A 452 -24.93 16.89 -2.21
CA ALA A 452 -26.08 17.66 -1.73
C ALA A 452 -27.26 16.75 -1.35
N LYS A 453 -27.67 15.84 -2.24
CA LYS A 453 -28.80 14.91 -2.02
C LYS A 453 -28.66 14.07 -0.76
N TYR A 454 -27.47 13.54 -0.51
CA TYR A 454 -27.17 12.68 0.64
C TYR A 454 -26.56 13.44 1.82
N GLN A 455 -26.54 14.78 1.76
CA GLN A 455 -26.06 15.67 2.83
C GLN A 455 -24.65 15.28 3.32
N CYS A 456 -23.76 14.97 2.37
CA CYS A 456 -22.38 14.62 2.68
C CYS A 456 -21.63 15.84 3.23
N THR A 457 -20.84 15.63 4.29
CA THR A 457 -20.08 16.67 5.00
C THR A 457 -18.58 16.58 4.77
N VAL A 458 -18.10 15.39 4.38
CA VAL A 458 -16.71 15.13 4.03
C VAL A 458 -16.66 14.35 2.73
N ALA A 459 -15.70 14.63 1.85
CA ALA A 459 -15.50 13.82 0.65
C ALA A 459 -14.06 13.34 0.52
N GLN A 460 -13.91 12.17 -0.09
CA GLN A 460 -12.60 11.65 -0.42
C GLN A 460 -12.21 11.95 -1.86
N TYR A 461 -10.94 12.26 -2.09
CA TYR A 461 -10.43 12.52 -3.42
C TYR A 461 -9.05 11.86 -3.67
N ILE A 462 -8.69 11.79 -4.94
CA ILE A 462 -7.32 11.63 -5.45
C ILE A 462 -7.09 12.76 -6.46
N GLY A 463 -5.86 13.24 -6.64
CA GLY A 463 -5.54 14.49 -7.35
C GLY A 463 -6.38 14.81 -8.58
N GLU A 464 -6.54 13.87 -9.51
CA GLU A 464 -7.28 14.06 -10.75
C GLU A 464 -8.79 14.30 -10.56
N ILE A 465 -9.39 13.79 -9.47
CA ILE A 465 -10.82 14.05 -9.16
C ILE A 465 -11.07 15.55 -9.02
N CYS A 466 -10.21 16.28 -8.32
CA CYS A 466 -10.41 17.72 -8.13
C CYS A 466 -10.37 18.48 -9.46
N ARG A 467 -9.50 18.08 -10.39
CA ARG A 467 -9.46 18.64 -11.74
C ARG A 467 -10.72 18.29 -12.53
N TYR A 468 -11.16 17.03 -12.52
CA TYR A 468 -12.38 16.63 -13.20
C TYR A 468 -13.60 17.42 -12.70
N LEU A 469 -13.72 17.65 -11.40
CA LEU A 469 -14.78 18.48 -10.83
C LEU A 469 -14.70 19.93 -11.31
N LEU A 470 -13.51 20.54 -11.35
CA LEU A 470 -13.33 21.89 -11.90
C LEU A 470 -13.65 21.98 -13.40
N SER A 471 -13.51 20.89 -14.15
CA SER A 471 -13.81 20.87 -15.59
C SER A 471 -15.30 20.71 -15.91
N THR A 472 -16.17 20.38 -14.93
CA THR A 472 -17.61 20.25 -15.21
C THR A 472 -18.29 21.60 -15.40
N PRO A 473 -19.40 21.68 -16.16
CA PRO A 473 -20.25 22.87 -16.18
C PRO A 473 -20.73 23.24 -14.77
N GLN A 474 -20.87 24.53 -14.48
CA GLN A 474 -21.34 25.01 -13.19
C GLN A 474 -22.79 24.56 -12.92
N LYS A 475 -23.05 24.16 -11.68
CA LYS A 475 -24.38 23.77 -11.21
C LYS A 475 -24.70 24.36 -9.84
N PRO A 476 -25.98 24.60 -9.50
CA PRO A 476 -26.36 25.12 -8.18
C PRO A 476 -25.87 24.25 -7.01
N GLU A 477 -25.86 22.92 -7.19
CA GLU A 477 -25.50 21.95 -6.15
C GLU A 477 -24.02 22.06 -5.71
N GLU A 478 -23.17 22.69 -6.53
CA GLU A 478 -21.77 23.01 -6.21
C GLU A 478 -21.59 23.91 -4.99
N THR A 479 -22.67 24.55 -4.52
CA THR A 479 -22.65 25.40 -3.31
C THR A 479 -23.75 25.07 -2.31
N GLN A 480 -24.70 24.18 -2.66
CA GLN A 480 -25.80 23.75 -1.79
C GLN A 480 -25.44 22.52 -0.93
N HIS A 481 -24.33 21.84 -1.23
CA HIS A 481 -23.87 20.69 -0.45
C HIS A 481 -23.36 21.10 0.95
N CYS A 482 -23.22 20.11 1.84
CA CYS A 482 -22.68 20.32 3.19
C CYS A 482 -21.18 20.01 3.33
N VAL A 483 -20.51 19.60 2.25
CA VAL A 483 -19.09 19.22 2.27
C VAL A 483 -18.22 20.38 2.72
N HIS A 484 -17.63 20.27 3.90
CA HIS A 484 -16.72 21.27 4.47
C HIS A 484 -15.25 20.84 4.42
N THR A 485 -14.99 19.53 4.39
CA THR A 485 -13.64 18.96 4.34
C THR A 485 -13.52 17.97 3.19
N ILE A 486 -12.40 17.98 2.47
CA ILE A 486 -11.99 16.85 1.63
C ILE A 486 -10.62 16.33 2.04
N PHE A 487 -10.39 15.03 1.87
CA PHE A 487 -9.09 14.41 2.17
C PHE A 487 -8.65 13.47 1.06
N GLY A 488 -7.35 13.42 0.82
CA GLY A 488 -6.80 12.70 -0.34
C GLY A 488 -5.31 12.92 -0.54
N ASN A 489 -4.87 12.62 -1.75
CA ASN A 489 -3.48 12.76 -2.15
C ASN A 489 -3.37 13.20 -3.62
N GLY A 490 -2.38 14.03 -3.92
CA GLY A 490 -2.02 14.53 -5.24
C GLY A 490 -2.78 15.79 -5.69
N LEU A 491 -3.32 16.63 -4.81
CA LEU A 491 -3.94 17.88 -5.25
C LEU A 491 -2.87 18.87 -5.76
N ARG A 492 -3.06 19.38 -6.98
CA ARG A 492 -2.12 20.32 -7.61
C ARG A 492 -2.28 21.71 -6.97
N PRO A 493 -1.19 22.39 -6.57
CA PRO A 493 -1.25 23.72 -5.95
C PRO A 493 -2.01 24.74 -6.81
N GLN A 494 -1.85 24.67 -8.13
CA GLN A 494 -2.42 25.63 -9.10
C GLN A 494 -3.95 25.63 -9.13
N ILE A 495 -4.58 24.49 -8.80
CA ILE A 495 -6.04 24.36 -8.80
C ILE A 495 -6.63 24.40 -7.38
N TRP A 496 -5.78 24.47 -6.34
CA TRP A 496 -6.19 24.35 -4.94
C TRP A 496 -7.16 25.48 -4.55
N GLU A 497 -6.76 26.74 -4.74
CA GLU A 497 -7.59 27.89 -4.40
C GLU A 497 -8.84 27.96 -5.26
N GLN A 498 -8.73 27.66 -6.56
CA GLN A 498 -9.87 27.62 -7.48
C GLN A 498 -10.90 26.58 -7.00
N PHE A 499 -10.45 25.40 -6.58
CA PHE A 499 -11.29 24.34 -6.04
C PHE A 499 -12.01 24.79 -4.77
N GLN A 500 -11.29 25.35 -3.78
CA GLN A 500 -11.90 25.86 -2.55
C GLN A 500 -12.91 26.96 -2.82
N ASN A 501 -12.57 27.91 -3.70
CA ASN A 501 -13.40 29.07 -3.98
C ASN A 501 -14.69 28.70 -4.73
N ARG A 502 -14.61 27.79 -5.70
CA ARG A 502 -15.77 27.34 -6.49
C ARG A 502 -16.73 26.50 -5.64
N PHE A 503 -16.21 25.47 -4.97
CA PHE A 503 -17.03 24.49 -4.27
C PHE A 503 -17.21 24.78 -2.77
N LYS A 504 -16.74 25.93 -2.28
CA LYS A 504 -16.86 26.35 -0.87
C LYS A 504 -16.34 25.31 0.15
N VAL A 505 -15.38 24.49 -0.25
CA VAL A 505 -14.71 23.52 0.61
C VAL A 505 -13.68 24.25 1.49
N LYS A 506 -13.92 24.24 2.80
CA LYS A 506 -13.13 25.03 3.77
C LYS A 506 -11.77 24.40 4.07
N ASN A 507 -11.70 23.07 4.10
CA ASN A 507 -10.51 22.35 4.52
C ASN A 507 -10.12 21.26 3.50
N ILE A 508 -8.86 21.22 3.10
CA ILE A 508 -8.27 20.14 2.30
C ILE A 508 -7.15 19.49 3.10
N ILE A 509 -7.24 18.19 3.28
CA ILE A 509 -6.24 17.37 3.97
C ILE A 509 -5.47 16.55 2.95
N GLU A 510 -4.15 16.72 2.93
CA GLU A 510 -3.23 16.02 2.04
C GLU A 510 -2.42 14.98 2.81
N PHE A 511 -2.18 13.79 2.26
CA PHE A 511 -1.21 12.86 2.83
C PHE A 511 -0.25 12.31 1.77
N TYR A 512 0.94 11.91 2.21
CA TYR A 512 1.98 11.31 1.40
C TYR A 512 2.54 10.04 2.06
N GLY A 513 2.78 9.00 1.25
CA GLY A 513 3.34 7.72 1.68
C GLY A 513 3.52 6.71 0.53
N SER A 514 4.21 5.60 0.79
CA SER A 514 4.41 4.49 -0.16
C SER A 514 4.27 3.11 0.51
N THR A 515 4.07 2.07 -0.30
CA THR A 515 3.85 0.68 0.16
C THR A 515 5.11 0.06 0.77
N GLU A 516 6.28 0.40 0.22
CA GLU A 516 7.58 -0.15 0.58
C GLU A 516 8.37 0.70 1.59
N GLY A 517 7.97 1.97 1.79
CA GLY A 517 8.76 2.98 2.48
C GLY A 517 8.36 3.27 3.92
N ASN A 518 9.30 3.84 4.68
CA ASN A 518 9.12 4.22 6.09
C ASN A 518 8.79 5.72 6.29
N ALA A 519 8.62 6.48 5.22
CA ALA A 519 8.48 7.94 5.24
C ALA A 519 7.06 8.36 4.86
N ASN A 520 6.27 8.81 5.85
CA ASN A 520 4.87 9.23 5.68
C ASN A 520 4.64 10.60 6.36
N ILE A 521 3.92 11.50 5.70
CA ILE A 521 3.61 12.86 6.19
C ILE A 521 2.17 13.25 5.83
N ILE A 522 1.62 14.23 6.54
CA ILE A 522 0.24 14.71 6.36
C ILE A 522 0.19 16.23 6.52
N ASN A 523 -0.56 16.90 5.65
CA ASN A 523 -0.90 18.32 5.73
C ASN A 523 -2.33 18.42 6.25
N VAL A 524 -2.48 18.90 7.48
CA VAL A 524 -3.78 19.12 8.12
C VAL A 524 -4.10 20.59 8.32
N ASP A 525 -3.13 21.46 8.02
CA ASP A 525 -3.25 22.92 8.17
C ASP A 525 -3.87 23.58 6.93
N ASN A 526 -4.29 22.78 5.94
CA ASN A 526 -4.77 23.24 4.63
C ASN A 526 -3.76 24.17 3.94
N ARG A 527 -2.45 23.95 4.16
CA ARG A 527 -1.40 24.75 3.53
C ARG A 527 -1.36 24.42 2.04
N ILE A 528 -1.66 25.40 1.19
CA ILE A 528 -1.73 25.20 -0.27
C ILE A 528 -0.49 24.50 -0.80
N GLY A 529 -0.69 23.36 -1.46
CA GLY A 529 0.37 22.60 -2.13
C GLY A 529 1.29 21.79 -1.23
N ALA A 530 1.20 21.94 0.10
CA ALA A 530 1.98 21.11 1.02
C ALA A 530 1.39 19.70 1.10
N ILE A 531 2.26 18.69 1.08
CA ILE A 531 1.88 17.28 1.24
C ILE A 531 2.08 16.76 2.67
N GLY A 532 2.65 17.63 3.52
CA GLY A 532 2.76 17.45 4.95
C GLY A 532 3.86 18.33 5.52
N PHE A 533 4.28 18.04 6.74
CA PHE A 533 5.34 18.82 7.38
C PHE A 533 6.28 17.93 8.20
N LYS A 534 7.50 18.44 8.39
CA LYS A 534 8.47 17.96 9.36
C LYS A 534 8.47 18.91 10.55
N SER A 535 8.26 18.39 11.75
CA SER A 535 8.39 19.20 12.96
C SER A 535 9.83 19.70 13.13
N LEU A 536 10.02 21.01 13.17
CA LEU A 536 11.32 21.64 13.44
C LEU A 536 11.71 21.59 14.93
N ILE A 537 10.70 21.55 15.81
CA ILE A 537 10.90 21.57 17.27
C ILE A 537 11.10 20.14 17.83
N LEU A 538 10.47 19.14 17.20
CA LEU A 538 10.57 17.73 17.61
C LEU A 538 10.95 16.81 16.43
N PRO A 539 12.12 17.00 15.81
CA PRO A 539 12.51 16.28 14.59
C PRO A 539 12.66 14.76 14.78
N GLY A 540 12.85 14.28 16.02
CA GLY A 540 12.98 12.85 16.33
C GLY A 540 11.66 12.05 16.27
N ILE A 541 10.50 12.73 16.27
CA ILE A 541 9.19 12.07 16.22
C ILE A 541 8.98 11.43 14.84
N LEU A 542 9.26 12.20 13.78
CA LEU A 542 9.23 11.78 12.39
C LEU A 542 10.61 12.06 11.79
N PRO A 543 11.56 11.10 11.86
CA PRO A 543 12.94 11.27 11.38
C PRO A 543 13.00 11.14 9.86
N VAL A 544 12.25 12.01 9.20
CA VAL A 544 12.21 12.20 7.75
C VAL A 544 12.85 13.55 7.44
N THR A 545 13.54 13.64 6.31
CA THR A 545 14.18 14.89 5.88
C THR A 545 14.50 14.86 4.40
N LEU A 546 15.08 15.95 3.91
CA LEU A 546 15.56 16.10 2.55
C LEU A 546 17.08 16.07 2.55
N ILE A 547 17.64 15.24 1.69
CA ILE A 547 19.07 15.21 1.40
C ILE A 547 19.33 15.72 0.00
N ARG A 548 20.45 16.39 -0.19
CA ARG A 548 20.91 16.85 -1.49
C ARG A 548 21.30 15.63 -2.32
N VAL A 549 20.85 15.60 -3.56
CA VAL A 549 21.19 14.58 -4.55
C VAL A 549 21.70 15.27 -5.81
N ASP A 550 22.62 14.63 -6.50
CA ASP A 550 23.05 15.05 -7.82
C ASP A 550 21.87 14.90 -8.79
N GLU A 551 21.50 16.00 -9.45
CA GLU A 551 20.26 16.05 -10.22
C GLU A 551 20.30 15.17 -11.48
N ALA A 552 21.49 14.83 -11.99
CA ALA A 552 21.65 14.02 -13.20
C ALA A 552 21.67 12.51 -12.92
N THR A 553 22.33 12.11 -11.84
CA THR A 553 22.53 10.70 -11.45
C THR A 553 21.55 10.23 -10.39
N GLY A 554 20.95 11.19 -9.65
CA GLY A 554 20.15 10.94 -8.47
C GLY A 554 20.99 10.49 -7.27
N GLU A 555 22.33 10.50 -7.31
CA GLU A 555 23.15 10.00 -6.20
C GLU A 555 23.26 11.03 -5.05
N PRO A 556 23.29 10.60 -3.76
CA PRO A 556 23.43 11.52 -2.63
C PRO A 556 24.74 12.32 -2.66
N ILE A 557 24.64 13.64 -2.49
CA ILE A 557 25.81 14.52 -2.34
C ILE A 557 26.31 14.43 -0.90
N ARG A 558 27.61 14.21 -0.74
CA ARG A 558 28.26 13.99 0.56
C ARG A 558 29.29 15.06 0.90
N ASN A 559 29.43 15.38 2.18
CA ASN A 559 30.46 16.28 2.68
C ASN A 559 31.83 15.58 2.79
N SER A 560 32.86 16.32 3.21
CA SER A 560 34.22 15.81 3.40
C SER A 560 34.35 14.67 4.42
N LYS A 561 33.36 14.46 5.28
CA LYS A 561 33.29 13.34 6.24
C LYS A 561 32.55 12.12 5.67
N GLY A 562 32.13 12.15 4.41
CA GLY A 562 31.38 11.08 3.76
C GLY A 562 29.89 11.03 4.14
N MET A 563 29.37 12.05 4.82
CA MET A 563 27.96 12.12 5.26
C MET A 563 27.10 12.85 4.24
N CYS A 564 25.83 12.44 4.07
CA CYS A 564 24.89 13.14 3.19
C CYS A 564 24.68 14.59 3.65
N ILE A 565 24.56 15.51 2.69
CA ILE A 565 24.30 16.93 2.98
C ILE A 565 22.79 17.17 3.05
N HIS A 566 22.32 17.80 4.12
CA HIS A 566 20.93 18.23 4.24
C HIS A 566 20.60 19.38 3.28
N CYS A 567 19.36 19.43 2.80
CA CYS A 567 18.86 20.57 2.05
C CYS A 567 18.59 21.75 2.98
N ALA A 568 18.93 22.96 2.52
CA ALA A 568 18.44 24.19 3.13
C ALA A 568 16.94 24.41 2.83
N PRO A 569 16.22 25.26 3.59
CA PRO A 569 14.88 25.69 3.20
C PRO A 569 14.84 26.23 1.76
N GLY A 570 13.84 25.84 0.99
CA GLY A 570 13.69 26.18 -0.43
C GLY A 570 14.54 25.33 -1.38
N GLU A 571 15.51 24.55 -0.88
CA GLU A 571 16.36 23.70 -1.70
C GLU A 571 15.65 22.36 -2.01
N PRO A 572 15.61 21.92 -3.28
CA PRO A 572 15.10 20.61 -3.65
C PRO A 572 16.01 19.47 -3.17
N GLY A 573 15.40 18.41 -2.65
CA GLY A 573 16.12 17.22 -2.19
C GLY A 573 15.30 15.96 -2.24
N GLU A 574 15.97 14.82 -2.19
CA GLU A 574 15.30 13.53 -2.10
C GLU A 574 14.76 13.34 -0.68
N PHE A 575 13.50 12.90 -0.60
CA PHE A 575 12.86 12.58 0.66
C PHE A 575 13.33 11.23 1.20
N VAL A 576 13.88 11.24 2.40
CA VAL A 576 14.43 10.06 3.03
C VAL A 576 13.89 9.88 4.45
N GLY A 577 13.73 8.62 4.85
CA GLY A 577 13.34 8.25 6.21
C GLY A 577 14.40 7.36 6.86
N LYS A 578 14.85 7.71 8.07
CA LYS A 578 15.88 6.93 8.78
C LYS A 578 15.47 5.47 8.95
N ILE A 579 16.31 4.55 8.46
CA ILE A 579 16.17 3.12 8.67
C ILE A 579 16.69 2.75 10.05
N GLN A 580 15.90 1.96 10.76
CA GLN A 580 16.32 1.36 12.01
C GLN A 580 15.96 -0.12 11.95
N LYS A 581 16.98 -0.98 11.89
CA LYS A 581 16.82 -2.42 11.71
C LYS A 581 16.01 -3.02 12.87
N ASN A 582 15.06 -3.91 12.55
CA ASN A 582 14.09 -4.48 13.49
C ASN A 582 13.15 -3.42 14.13
N HIS A 583 13.23 -2.15 13.70
CA HIS A 583 12.29 -1.14 14.19
C HIS A 583 11.00 -1.24 13.40
N PRO A 584 9.87 -1.31 14.08
CA PRO A 584 8.54 -1.41 13.49
C PRO A 584 8.27 -0.58 12.24
N ILE A 585 8.19 0.74 12.37
CA ILE A 585 7.79 1.65 11.29
C ILE A 585 9.01 2.03 10.44
N ARG A 586 10.22 1.80 10.96
CA ARG A 586 11.45 2.40 10.43
C ARG A 586 12.36 1.37 9.76
N ASP A 587 12.07 0.08 9.80
CA ASP A 587 12.85 -0.92 9.06
C ASP A 587 12.50 -0.92 7.56
N PHE A 588 13.41 -1.42 6.73
CA PHE A 588 13.22 -1.61 5.29
C PHE A 588 13.78 -2.97 4.86
N GLU A 589 12.90 -3.90 4.47
CA GLU A 589 13.28 -5.30 4.20
C GLU A 589 13.84 -5.56 2.79
N GLY A 590 13.54 -4.70 1.82
CA GLY A 590 14.00 -4.85 0.43
C GLY A 590 13.10 -5.67 -0.51
N TYR A 591 13.64 -5.97 -1.70
CA TYR A 591 13.07 -6.74 -2.81
C TYR A 591 13.84 -8.07 -3.03
N ALA A 592 13.26 -9.02 -3.77
CA ALA A 592 13.92 -10.28 -4.14
C ALA A 592 15.19 -10.06 -4.97
N ASP A 593 15.18 -9.01 -5.80
CA ASP A 593 16.38 -8.49 -6.44
C ASP A 593 17.21 -7.68 -5.44
N VAL A 594 18.39 -8.20 -5.10
CA VAL A 594 19.34 -7.55 -4.19
C VAL A 594 19.74 -6.17 -4.72
N LYS A 595 19.90 -6.00 -6.05
CA LYS A 595 20.27 -4.71 -6.64
C LYS A 595 19.20 -3.64 -6.36
N SER A 596 17.92 -3.98 -6.52
CA SER A 596 16.80 -3.09 -6.21
C SER A 596 16.72 -2.73 -4.72
N THR A 597 17.06 -3.67 -3.83
CA THR A 597 17.13 -3.42 -2.38
C THR A 597 18.22 -2.43 -2.05
N THR A 598 19.45 -2.71 -2.48
CA THR A 598 20.62 -1.87 -2.21
C THR A 598 20.41 -0.46 -2.76
N LYS A 599 19.78 -0.31 -3.92
CA LYS A 599 19.45 1.01 -4.49
C LYS A 599 18.54 1.87 -3.61
N LYS A 600 17.73 1.27 -2.73
CA LYS A 600 16.78 1.97 -1.85
C LYS A 600 17.33 2.26 -0.45
N ILE A 601 18.52 1.77 -0.13
CA ILE A 601 19.18 2.00 1.15
C ILE A 601 20.39 2.89 0.93
N ILE A 602 20.43 4.00 1.65
CA ILE A 602 21.63 4.84 1.74
C ILE A 602 22.25 4.68 3.12
N HIS A 603 23.57 4.59 3.16
CA HIS A 603 24.36 4.47 4.39
C HIS A 603 25.03 5.81 4.71
N ASN A 604 25.37 6.00 5.99
CA ASN A 604 26.12 7.18 6.48
C ASN A 604 25.42 8.47 6.03
N VAL A 605 24.17 8.64 6.44
CA VAL A 605 23.31 9.75 6.08
C VAL A 605 23.44 10.88 7.10
N PHE A 606 23.15 10.62 8.38
CA PHE A 606 23.25 11.62 9.45
C PHE A 606 24.46 11.38 10.35
N GLU A 607 24.75 10.11 10.64
CA GLU A 607 25.88 9.66 11.45
C GLU A 607 26.51 8.39 10.89
N GLN A 608 27.77 8.13 11.22
CA GLN A 608 28.47 6.94 10.71
C GLN A 608 27.71 5.67 11.10
N GLY A 609 27.41 4.82 10.12
CA GLY A 609 26.74 3.53 10.29
C GLY A 609 25.22 3.59 10.28
N ASP A 610 24.59 4.78 10.23
CA ASP A 610 23.15 4.85 10.03
C ASP A 610 22.76 4.51 8.59
N THR A 611 21.47 4.21 8.42
CA THR A 611 20.88 3.91 7.11
C THR A 611 19.60 4.71 6.94
N CYS A 612 19.24 5.09 5.72
CA CYS A 612 17.93 5.67 5.40
C CYS A 612 17.33 5.00 4.17
N PHE A 613 16.00 4.97 4.15
CA PHE A 613 15.18 4.54 3.02
C PHE A 613 15.05 5.72 2.07
N ARG A 614 15.28 5.45 0.79
CA ARG A 614 15.13 6.40 -0.31
C ARG A 614 13.72 6.35 -0.88
N SER A 615 12.93 7.40 -0.71
CA SER A 615 11.61 7.42 -1.37
C SER A 615 11.75 7.39 -2.90
N GLY A 616 12.79 8.03 -3.44
CA GLY A 616 12.90 8.32 -4.86
C GLY A 616 11.92 9.40 -5.31
N ASP A 617 11.44 10.25 -4.39
CA ASP A 617 10.65 11.44 -4.69
C ASP A 617 11.40 12.69 -4.20
N MET A 618 11.43 13.70 -5.05
CA MET A 618 12.04 15.00 -4.82
C MET A 618 11.01 15.95 -4.23
N LEU A 619 11.34 16.53 -3.08
CA LEU A 619 10.51 17.52 -2.38
C LEU A 619 11.30 18.81 -2.15
N VAL A 620 10.58 19.87 -1.77
CA VAL A 620 11.14 21.11 -1.23
C VAL A 620 10.56 21.32 0.16
N MET A 621 11.37 21.76 1.11
CA MET A 621 10.93 22.10 2.47
C MET A 621 11.03 23.61 2.69
N ASP A 622 10.00 24.27 3.21
CA ASP A 622 10.08 25.68 3.58
C ASP A 622 10.66 25.90 4.98
N GLU A 623 10.82 27.17 5.37
CA GLU A 623 11.37 27.58 6.67
C GLU A 623 10.50 27.16 7.86
N TYR A 624 9.23 26.80 7.62
CA TYR A 624 8.29 26.33 8.62
C TYR A 624 8.22 24.79 8.70
N GLY A 625 8.96 24.10 7.82
CA GLY A 625 9.01 22.65 7.76
C GLY A 625 7.92 22.02 6.91
N TYR A 626 7.11 22.80 6.18
CA TYR A 626 6.17 22.23 5.20
C TYR A 626 6.94 21.66 4.02
N LEU A 627 6.50 20.48 3.57
CA LEU A 627 7.08 19.75 2.48
C LEU A 627 6.14 19.82 1.28
N TYR A 628 6.70 20.18 0.13
CA TYR A 628 5.99 20.36 -1.13
C TYR A 628 6.53 19.34 -2.13
N PHE A 629 5.62 18.62 -2.79
CA PHE A 629 6.01 17.67 -3.84
C PHE A 629 6.55 18.43 -5.05
N LYS A 630 7.75 18.05 -5.51
CA LYS A 630 8.34 18.64 -6.71
C LYS A 630 8.27 17.65 -7.87
N ASP A 631 8.90 16.49 -7.72
CA ASP A 631 8.88 15.48 -8.77
C ASP A 631 9.21 14.09 -8.24
N ARG A 632 9.08 13.07 -9.08
CA ARG A 632 9.63 11.74 -8.81
C ARG A 632 11.02 11.63 -9.44
N THR A 633 11.96 10.97 -8.76
CA THR A 633 13.29 10.70 -9.32
C THR A 633 13.14 9.89 -10.61
N GLY A 634 13.51 10.50 -11.74
CA GLY A 634 13.34 9.94 -13.09
C GLY A 634 12.16 10.50 -13.89
N ASP A 635 11.26 11.28 -13.28
CA ASP A 635 10.19 12.04 -13.97
C ASP A 635 10.65 13.47 -14.35
N THR A 636 11.91 13.84 -14.08
CA THR A 636 12.57 15.03 -14.62
C THR A 636 13.34 14.69 -15.89
N PHE A 637 13.55 15.68 -16.77
CA PHE A 637 14.50 15.56 -17.87
C PHE A 637 15.41 16.79 -17.94
N ARG A 638 16.62 16.61 -18.47
CA ARG A 638 17.59 17.69 -18.60
C ARG A 638 17.62 18.20 -20.03
N TRP A 639 17.42 19.50 -20.23
CA TRP A 639 17.49 20.15 -21.53
C TRP A 639 18.48 21.31 -21.48
N ARG A 640 19.54 21.25 -22.32
CA ARG A 640 20.57 22.30 -22.42
C ARG A 640 21.22 22.67 -21.08
N GLY A 641 21.50 21.66 -20.27
CA GLY A 641 22.11 21.85 -18.95
C GLY A 641 21.10 22.17 -17.84
N GLU A 642 19.85 22.52 -18.17
CA GLU A 642 18.79 22.87 -17.22
C GLU A 642 17.89 21.66 -16.91
N ASN A 643 17.42 21.55 -15.67
CA ASN A 643 16.47 20.50 -15.28
C ASN A 643 15.03 20.98 -15.42
N VAL A 644 14.21 20.14 -16.06
CA VAL A 644 12.79 20.40 -16.31
C VAL A 644 11.97 19.37 -15.55
N SER A 645 11.10 19.85 -14.66
CA SER A 645 10.11 19.02 -13.99
C SER A 645 8.94 18.76 -14.94
N THR A 646 8.63 17.48 -15.21
CA THR A 646 7.47 17.15 -16.05
C THR A 646 6.17 17.56 -15.36
N SER A 647 6.10 17.38 -14.04
CA SER A 647 4.94 17.70 -13.21
C SER A 647 4.62 19.20 -13.20
N GLU A 648 5.65 20.06 -13.13
CA GLU A 648 5.48 21.52 -13.19
C GLU A 648 4.92 21.96 -14.54
N VAL A 649 5.51 21.47 -15.63
CA VAL A 649 5.11 21.80 -16.99
C VAL A 649 3.70 21.27 -17.28
N GLU A 650 3.37 20.05 -16.84
CA GLU A 650 2.01 19.48 -16.92
C GLU A 650 0.98 20.37 -16.21
N ALA A 651 1.31 20.87 -15.03
CA ALA A 651 0.39 21.73 -14.27
C ALA A 651 0.12 23.05 -14.99
N VAL A 652 1.15 23.69 -15.54
CA VAL A 652 1.00 24.94 -16.31
C VAL A 652 0.20 24.70 -17.59
N ILE A 653 0.56 23.69 -18.37
CA ILE A 653 -0.12 23.37 -19.64
C ILE A 653 -1.58 23.05 -19.39
N SER A 654 -1.87 22.15 -18.43
CA SER A 654 -3.24 21.77 -18.08
C SER A 654 -4.08 22.99 -17.73
N ASN A 655 -3.55 23.97 -16.99
CA ASN A 655 -4.28 25.21 -16.67
C ASN A 655 -4.59 26.06 -17.92
N ILE A 656 -3.67 26.15 -18.88
CA ILE A 656 -3.84 26.94 -20.10
C ILE A 656 -4.90 26.33 -21.02
N ILE A 657 -4.92 24.99 -21.14
CA ILE A 657 -5.82 24.25 -22.04
C ILE A 657 -7.18 23.90 -21.41
N GLY A 658 -7.62 24.66 -20.40
CA GLY A 658 -8.93 24.44 -19.79
C GLY A 658 -9.03 23.14 -18.98
N LEU A 659 -7.94 22.76 -18.31
CA LEU A 659 -7.82 21.55 -17.50
C LEU A 659 -7.96 20.24 -18.27
N ALA A 660 -7.69 20.20 -19.58
CA ALA A 660 -7.60 18.93 -20.32
C ALA A 660 -6.44 18.04 -19.81
N ASP A 661 -6.56 16.72 -20.00
CA ASP A 661 -5.53 15.76 -19.65
C ASP A 661 -4.26 16.02 -20.47
N SER A 662 -3.11 16.06 -19.80
CA SER A 662 -1.82 16.22 -20.46
C SER A 662 -0.72 15.45 -19.74
N VAL A 663 0.25 14.99 -20.52
CA VAL A 663 1.42 14.25 -20.04
C VAL A 663 2.68 14.85 -20.67
N VAL A 664 3.61 15.31 -19.84
CA VAL A 664 4.90 15.86 -20.26
C VAL A 664 5.99 14.84 -20.00
N TYR A 665 6.93 14.77 -20.94
CA TYR A 665 8.06 13.86 -20.89
C TYR A 665 9.21 14.36 -21.75
N GLY A 666 10.42 13.86 -21.48
CA GLY A 666 11.61 14.19 -22.26
C GLY A 666 11.87 13.19 -23.39
N VAL A 667 12.01 13.68 -24.62
CA VAL A 667 12.34 12.90 -25.82
C VAL A 667 13.77 13.17 -26.28
N GLN A 668 14.42 12.15 -26.86
CA GLN A 668 15.78 12.28 -27.34
C GLN A 668 15.79 12.83 -28.77
N VAL A 669 16.62 13.85 -29.02
CA VAL A 669 16.88 14.37 -30.37
C VAL A 669 18.33 14.01 -30.73
N PRO A 670 18.58 13.32 -31.86
CA PRO A 670 19.94 13.01 -32.30
C PRO A 670 20.82 14.26 -32.40
N GLY A 671 22.07 14.16 -31.93
CA GLY A 671 23.05 15.25 -32.02
C GLY A 671 22.85 16.40 -31.01
N VAL A 672 21.87 16.32 -30.10
CA VAL A 672 21.63 17.34 -29.07
C VAL A 672 21.80 16.74 -27.67
N GLU A 673 22.49 17.47 -26.80
CA GLU A 673 22.71 17.06 -25.41
C GLU A 673 21.43 17.22 -24.58
N GLY A 674 21.06 16.18 -23.84
CA GLY A 674 19.87 16.14 -23.01
C GLY A 674 18.64 15.56 -23.72
N ARG A 675 17.45 15.90 -23.22
CA ARG A 675 16.15 15.50 -23.75
C ARG A 675 15.28 16.73 -23.94
N ALA A 676 14.69 16.87 -25.13
CA ALA A 676 13.77 17.94 -25.44
C ALA A 676 12.41 17.68 -24.76
N GLY A 677 11.74 18.72 -24.31
CA GLY A 677 10.41 18.59 -23.72
C GLY A 677 9.35 18.24 -24.78
N MET A 678 8.49 17.28 -24.46
CA MET A 678 7.32 16.91 -25.26
C MET A 678 6.08 16.84 -24.36
N CYS A 679 4.93 17.28 -24.87
CA CYS A 679 3.65 17.15 -24.17
C CYS A 679 2.60 16.45 -25.05
N ALA A 680 2.04 15.35 -24.55
CA ALA A 680 0.85 14.74 -25.11
C ALA A 680 -0.39 15.36 -24.46
N ILE A 681 -1.34 15.86 -25.25
CA ILE A 681 -2.57 16.52 -24.80
C ILE A 681 -3.77 15.74 -25.30
N HIS A 682 -4.71 15.42 -24.41
CA HIS A 682 -5.98 14.81 -24.76
C HIS A 682 -6.88 15.82 -25.47
N ASP A 683 -7.12 15.58 -26.76
CA ASP A 683 -7.89 16.45 -27.64
C ASP A 683 -8.79 15.63 -28.59
N PRO A 684 -9.84 14.98 -28.07
CA PRO A 684 -10.72 14.12 -28.88
C PRO A 684 -11.55 14.91 -29.90
N GLU A 685 -11.83 16.19 -29.64
CA GLU A 685 -12.66 17.05 -30.49
C GLU A 685 -11.87 18.05 -31.35
N GLY A 686 -10.53 18.11 -31.21
CA GLY A 686 -9.67 18.96 -32.04
C GLY A 686 -9.76 20.45 -31.67
N GLY A 687 -9.93 20.78 -30.38
CA GLY A 687 -10.22 22.13 -29.89
C GLY A 687 -9.05 22.85 -29.22
N VAL A 688 -7.86 22.25 -29.13
CA VAL A 688 -6.73 22.85 -28.42
C VAL A 688 -6.16 24.05 -29.19
N ASP A 689 -6.23 25.24 -28.60
CA ASP A 689 -5.61 26.47 -29.12
C ASP A 689 -4.09 26.47 -28.88
N LEU A 690 -3.33 26.05 -29.90
CA LEU A 690 -1.86 26.01 -29.86
C LEU A 690 -1.24 27.41 -29.74
N SER A 691 -1.86 28.45 -30.30
CA SER A 691 -1.36 29.83 -30.22
C SER A 691 -1.54 30.39 -28.81
N GLY A 692 -2.72 30.17 -28.22
CA GLY A 692 -2.99 30.44 -26.81
C GLY A 692 -2.07 29.67 -25.87
N LEU A 693 -1.77 28.40 -26.19
CA LEU A 693 -0.83 27.56 -25.43
C LEU A 693 0.58 28.18 -25.38
N VAL A 694 1.13 28.61 -26.52
CA VAL A 694 2.43 29.28 -26.57
C VAL A 694 2.41 30.57 -25.74
N GLY A 695 1.37 31.39 -25.88
CA GLY A 695 1.20 32.63 -25.13
C GLY A 695 1.13 32.40 -23.61
N GLY A 696 0.40 31.38 -23.17
CA GLY A 696 0.29 30.99 -21.77
C GLY A 696 1.61 30.46 -21.19
N MET A 697 2.27 29.53 -21.88
CA MET A 697 3.55 28.97 -21.43
C MET A 697 4.64 30.04 -21.36
N LYS A 698 4.61 31.04 -22.24
CA LYS A 698 5.53 32.18 -22.19
C LYS A 698 5.47 32.97 -20.89
N LYS A 699 4.27 33.11 -20.31
CA LYS A 699 4.05 33.86 -19.07
C LYS A 699 4.45 33.07 -17.82
N SER A 700 4.43 31.75 -17.89
CA SER A 700 4.51 30.88 -16.71
C SER A 700 5.72 29.93 -16.68
N LEU A 701 6.38 29.68 -17.81
CA LEU A 701 7.53 28.78 -17.91
C LEU A 701 8.75 29.49 -18.51
N ALA A 702 9.93 29.17 -17.95
CA ALA A 702 11.21 29.56 -18.53
C ALA A 702 11.39 28.93 -19.93
N PRO A 703 12.14 29.57 -20.86
CA PRO A 703 12.29 29.08 -22.23
C PRO A 703 12.73 27.61 -22.35
N TYR A 704 13.62 27.13 -21.47
CA TYR A 704 14.13 25.76 -21.49
C TYR A 704 13.11 24.71 -21.02
N ALA A 705 12.08 25.10 -20.26
CA ALA A 705 11.06 24.20 -19.72
C ALA A 705 9.83 24.05 -20.65
N ARG A 706 9.73 24.90 -21.67
CA ARG A 706 8.62 24.85 -22.64
C ARG A 706 8.80 23.62 -23.53
N PRO A 707 7.78 22.76 -23.69
CA PRO A 707 7.87 21.66 -24.65
C PRO A 707 8.21 22.18 -26.05
N LEU A 708 9.16 21.53 -26.71
CA LEU A 708 9.43 21.76 -28.12
C LEU A 708 8.46 20.98 -29.00
N PHE A 709 7.86 19.92 -28.47
CA PHE A 709 6.97 19.04 -29.20
C PHE A 709 5.61 18.93 -28.52
N ILE A 710 4.54 18.97 -29.30
CA ILE A 710 3.17 18.67 -28.86
C ILE A 710 2.64 17.48 -29.65
N ARG A 711 1.93 16.58 -28.98
CA ARG A 711 1.15 15.50 -29.58
C ARG A 711 -0.30 15.62 -29.12
N LEU A 712 -1.24 15.68 -30.05
CA LEU A 712 -2.67 15.70 -29.73
C LEU A 712 -3.22 14.28 -29.84
N VAL A 713 -3.75 13.72 -28.75
CA VAL A 713 -4.21 12.33 -28.68
C VAL A 713 -5.71 12.25 -28.39
N LYS A 714 -6.38 11.24 -28.95
CA LYS A 714 -7.81 11.01 -28.67
C LYS A 714 -8.08 10.43 -27.28
N GLN A 715 -7.11 9.74 -26.70
CA GLN A 715 -7.22 9.14 -25.37
C GLN A 715 -5.84 9.03 -24.73
N LEU A 716 -5.77 9.27 -23.42
CA LEU A 716 -4.60 8.95 -22.62
C LEU A 716 -4.91 7.74 -21.73
N ASP A 717 -4.02 6.76 -21.76
CA ASP A 717 -4.13 5.56 -20.93
C ASP A 717 -3.93 5.90 -19.44
N ALA A 718 -4.82 5.36 -18.60
CA ALA A 718 -4.72 5.49 -17.14
C ALA A 718 -4.77 4.12 -16.42
N THR A 719 -4.20 4.03 -15.23
CA THR A 719 -4.34 2.86 -14.34
C THR A 719 -5.72 2.81 -13.68
N GLY A 720 -6.04 1.73 -12.95
CA GLY A 720 -7.28 1.62 -12.16
C GLY A 720 -7.46 2.69 -11.07
N THR A 721 -6.43 3.48 -10.77
CA THR A 721 -6.48 4.67 -9.88
C THR A 721 -6.38 5.99 -10.67
N TYR A 722 -6.70 5.98 -11.96
CA TYR A 722 -6.71 7.16 -12.83
C TYR A 722 -5.34 7.86 -12.97
N LYS A 723 -4.22 7.14 -12.79
CA LYS A 723 -2.87 7.68 -13.04
C LYS A 723 -2.48 7.46 -14.50
N LEU A 724 -2.09 8.53 -15.21
CA LEU A 724 -1.71 8.48 -16.63
C LEU A 724 -0.39 7.71 -16.85
N LYS A 725 -0.31 6.91 -17.93
CA LYS A 725 0.88 6.13 -18.32
C LYS A 725 1.81 6.96 -19.23
N LYS A 726 3.12 7.03 -18.91
CA LYS A 726 4.11 7.85 -19.64
C LYS A 726 5.10 7.09 -20.53
N LEU A 727 5.35 5.81 -20.26
CA LEU A 727 6.49 5.08 -20.86
C LEU A 727 6.34 4.84 -22.36
N ASP A 728 5.14 4.52 -22.83
CA ASP A 728 4.92 4.23 -24.25
C ASP A 728 5.00 5.53 -25.08
N LEU A 729 4.41 6.61 -24.57
CA LEU A 729 4.53 7.96 -25.13
C LEU A 729 6.00 8.40 -25.28
N GLN A 730 6.84 8.12 -24.27
CA GLN A 730 8.28 8.43 -24.31
C GLN A 730 9.04 7.66 -25.39
N LYS A 731 8.70 6.38 -25.61
CA LYS A 731 9.36 5.53 -26.62
C LYS A 731 8.97 5.90 -28.04
N GLU A 732 7.70 6.23 -28.22
CA GLU A 732 7.14 6.69 -29.51
C GLU A 732 7.71 8.05 -29.89
N GLY A 733 7.76 8.99 -28.94
CA GLY A 733 8.33 10.32 -29.13
C GLY A 733 7.59 11.11 -30.22
N PHE A 734 8.35 11.89 -31.00
CA PHE A 734 7.86 12.78 -32.06
C PHE A 734 8.06 12.20 -33.48
N ASP A 735 8.15 10.87 -33.61
CA ASP A 735 8.38 10.20 -34.90
C ASP A 735 7.06 9.97 -35.67
N PRO A 736 6.82 10.70 -36.78
CA PRO A 736 5.58 10.58 -37.55
C PRO A 736 5.40 9.20 -38.22
N ASN A 737 6.42 8.33 -38.23
CA ASN A 737 6.31 6.96 -38.74
C ASN A 737 5.83 5.96 -37.67
N LYS A 738 5.90 6.33 -36.39
CA LYS A 738 5.48 5.48 -35.27
C LYS A 738 4.10 5.82 -34.75
N VAL A 739 3.66 7.06 -34.93
CA VAL A 739 2.40 7.55 -34.38
C VAL A 739 1.54 8.18 -35.46
N SER A 740 0.24 7.93 -35.40
CA SER A 740 -0.75 8.52 -36.31
C SER A 740 -1.37 9.81 -35.76
N ASP A 741 -1.05 10.16 -34.51
CA ASP A 741 -1.54 11.36 -33.85
C ASP A 741 -0.93 12.64 -34.44
N PRO A 742 -1.67 13.77 -34.48
CA PRO A 742 -1.10 15.06 -34.87
C PRO A 742 0.09 15.47 -33.99
N LEU A 743 1.22 15.74 -34.64
CA LEU A 743 2.47 16.18 -34.02
C LEU A 743 2.81 17.62 -34.41
N PHE A 744 3.32 18.40 -33.47
CA PHE A 744 3.72 19.79 -33.68
C PHE A 744 5.08 20.08 -33.08
N PHE A 745 5.83 20.98 -33.71
CA PHE A 745 7.13 21.46 -33.28
C PHE A 745 7.08 22.98 -33.03
N LEU A 746 7.65 23.45 -31.93
CA LEU A 746 7.74 24.88 -31.62
C LEU A 746 8.85 25.53 -32.46
N ASP A 747 8.47 26.18 -33.56
CA ASP A 747 9.42 26.91 -34.42
C ASP A 747 9.95 28.15 -33.68
N PRO A 748 11.24 28.23 -33.33
CA PRO A 748 11.78 29.37 -32.57
C PRO A 748 11.73 30.69 -33.35
N SER A 749 11.75 30.64 -34.69
CA SER A 749 11.77 31.83 -35.55
C SER A 749 10.42 32.51 -35.61
N LYS A 750 9.35 31.72 -35.62
CA LYS A 750 7.95 32.18 -35.64
C LYS A 750 7.35 32.26 -34.26
N ASN A 751 7.93 31.53 -33.32
CA ASN A 751 7.39 31.30 -31.99
C ASN A 751 5.94 30.75 -32.05
N GLU A 752 5.75 29.73 -32.88
CA GLU A 752 4.45 29.08 -33.08
C GLU A 752 4.66 27.57 -33.22
N TYR A 753 3.65 26.79 -32.84
CA TYR A 753 3.65 25.36 -33.10
C TYR A 753 3.29 25.09 -34.56
N VAL A 754 4.19 24.47 -35.31
CA VAL A 754 3.98 24.06 -36.70
C VAL A 754 3.85 22.55 -36.80
N PRO A 755 3.01 22.00 -37.69
CA PRO A 755 2.87 20.55 -37.87
C PRO A 755 4.20 19.88 -38.24
N ILE A 756 4.50 18.74 -37.63
CA ILE A 756 5.65 17.91 -38.00
C ILE A 756 5.30 17.10 -39.24
N THR A 757 5.82 17.54 -40.39
CA THR A 757 5.83 16.74 -41.62
C THR A 757 7.03 15.79 -41.62
N GLN A 758 7.01 14.76 -42.48
CA GLN A 758 8.18 13.88 -42.64
C GLN A 758 9.46 14.67 -42.96
N GLN A 759 9.35 15.68 -43.82
CA GLN A 759 10.48 16.55 -44.17
C GLN A 759 10.98 17.36 -42.95
N LEU A 760 10.09 17.91 -42.13
CA LEU A 760 10.50 18.66 -40.93
C LEU A 760 11.13 17.72 -39.91
N TYR A 761 10.57 16.52 -39.71
CA TYR A 761 11.15 15.48 -38.87
C TYR A 761 12.57 15.14 -39.33
N ASP A 762 12.77 14.84 -40.61
CA ASP A 762 14.08 14.53 -41.20
C ASP A 762 15.09 15.66 -40.97
N ASN A 763 14.65 16.92 -41.12
CA ASN A 763 15.49 18.09 -40.86
C ASN A 763 15.86 18.26 -39.38
N ILE A 764 14.95 17.90 -38.45
CA ILE A 764 15.21 17.94 -37.00
C ILE A 764 16.23 16.84 -36.63
N ILE A 765 16.02 15.59 -37.06
CA ILE A 765 16.91 14.48 -36.70
C ILE A 765 18.28 14.56 -37.37
N THR A 766 18.39 15.23 -38.52
CA THR A 766 19.68 15.48 -39.20
C THR A 766 20.37 16.77 -38.73
N GLY A 767 19.78 17.51 -37.79
CA GLY A 767 20.36 18.74 -37.22
C GLY A 767 20.34 19.95 -38.16
N LYS A 768 19.56 19.91 -39.26
CA LYS A 768 19.36 21.06 -40.15
C LYS A 768 18.48 22.14 -39.51
N VAL A 769 17.60 21.75 -38.58
CA VAL A 769 16.85 22.68 -37.73
C VAL A 769 17.66 22.95 -36.46
N ARG A 770 17.96 24.22 -36.20
CA ARG A 770 18.59 24.64 -34.96
C ARG A 770 17.53 24.70 -33.86
N LEU A 771 17.63 23.79 -32.89
CA LEU A 771 16.78 23.75 -31.70
C LEU A 771 17.16 24.81 -30.67
#